data_AF-A0A847VVE7-F1
#
_entry.id   AF-A0A847VVE7-F1
#
_cell.length_a   1.000
_cell.length_b   1.000
_cell.length_c   1.000
_cell.angle_alpha   90.00
_cell.angle_beta   90.00
_cell.angle_gamma   90.00
#
_symmetry.space_group_name_H-M   'P 1'
#
loop_
_entity.id
_entity.type
_entity.pdbx_description
1 polymer ?
#
loop_
_entity_poly.entity_id
_entity_poly.type
_entity_poly.pdbx_seq_one_letter_code
_entity_poly.pdbx_strand_id
1 'polypeptide(L)'
;MKAFRRHFFITTFIVCMLLSMIVPIKAEALVSNFDQLKEAIDDGETHIVLTGNLYTFTEMLQINGEVTLTTQNDSSEVFFVRDEDFTGMFFKITETGTLYLGLNDEDIALTIDGKNLSSDSMIHTKGKLIINGANLINNNVGASTSIGGIVAEGTSAEIVLNNGTIKNHAAGYGAIYGDNSSIVINGGSINNNISELWYRAGAINVDNGATLLFAGGDISYNTGGVGGILIGHVLYYDVEGQRSILDEDDLRLIAGNKSSARMTGGSINNNTGTYFAGGVFISGNAEFTMDGGDISYNISNQDAGGILAFDWIIWQYAGNEEAANDRPLVTVEKWSEIFPAAFTMNGGLIKGNRALGNSGDGDGGGLLIKSNNITLNAGTFSDNYAKKHGGAIHLKTVPYQLKLTNLAIYQNNSNDEGGGIWLCPIGDAVMSIEDGVIIYNNTAQNAGDEIYTKAKEIDYFNVTPVDHYFVTLPSRFPDGMPIKWYKDNHSDRYQIGDPEILTQEYENTEYGLKAIVDVASAQESSQKSALIITNNTAGEGGGGIGSNGYLELGESEPLTNITFKKKWTGGLTKREIVVKLLLNNKELGEFTLNEGNNYSAEIKNLPTKIRVNGQLVSVYEAIEFVEKDLPIGTVFSQGEFRFERQWIETIESENGNHSFDRLYTLYSIELYNRPTGDIPETGKNINLSFWLTISSLSFLAIICFTYSKKHFSNN
;
A
#
# COMPACT_ATOMS: atom_id res chain seq x y z
N MET A 1 -15.98 74.29 -29.38
CA MET A 1 -16.52 74.60 -28.04
C MET A 1 -17.67 73.69 -27.55
N LYS A 2 -18.59 73.20 -28.41
CA LYS A 2 -19.68 72.28 -27.96
C LYS A 2 -19.23 70.83 -27.66
N ALA A 3 -18.16 70.33 -28.29
CA ALA A 3 -17.62 68.99 -28.04
C ALA A 3 -16.88 68.85 -26.69
N PHE A 4 -16.22 69.93 -26.24
CA PHE A 4 -15.42 69.93 -25.00
C PHE A 4 -16.29 69.94 -23.73
N ARG A 5 -17.49 70.54 -23.79
CA ARG A 5 -18.44 70.52 -22.66
C ARG A 5 -19.13 69.17 -22.46
N ARG A 6 -19.27 68.35 -23.51
CA ARG A 6 -19.87 67.00 -23.41
C ARG A 6 -18.90 65.99 -22.81
N HIS A 7 -17.61 66.08 -23.14
CA HIS A 7 -16.59 65.24 -22.51
C HIS A 7 -16.42 65.56 -21.02
N PHE A 8 -16.35 66.84 -20.64
CA PHE A 8 -16.16 67.21 -19.22
C PHE A 8 -17.31 66.75 -18.32
N PHE A 9 -18.56 66.79 -18.81
CA PHE A 9 -19.71 66.29 -18.05
C PHE A 9 -19.73 64.75 -17.96
N ILE A 10 -19.36 64.03 -19.01
CA ILE A 10 -19.33 62.56 -18.99
C ILE A 10 -18.19 62.05 -18.10
N THR A 11 -17.01 62.68 -18.14
CA THR A 11 -15.89 62.29 -17.28
C THR A 11 -16.16 62.60 -15.81
N THR A 12 -16.80 63.74 -15.50
CA THR A 12 -17.17 64.08 -14.11
C THR A 12 -18.27 63.15 -13.57
N PHE A 13 -19.23 62.74 -14.41
CA PHE A 13 -20.30 61.82 -14.00
C PHE A 13 -19.78 60.38 -13.80
N ILE A 14 -18.83 59.93 -14.63
CA ILE A 14 -18.16 58.62 -14.47
C ILE A 14 -17.24 58.63 -13.24
N VAL A 15 -16.53 59.72 -12.96
CA VAL A 15 -15.72 59.84 -11.73
C VAL A 15 -16.59 59.88 -10.48
N CYS A 16 -17.76 60.54 -10.49
CA CYS A 16 -18.71 60.48 -9.37
C CYS A 16 -19.35 59.09 -9.20
N MET A 17 -19.62 58.35 -10.29
CA MET A 17 -20.09 56.96 -10.20
C MET A 17 -19.00 56.01 -9.68
N LEU A 18 -17.74 56.20 -10.08
CA LEU A 18 -16.59 55.44 -9.58
C LEU A 18 -16.28 55.77 -8.11
N LEU A 19 -16.45 57.03 -7.67
CA LEU A 19 -16.35 57.40 -6.25
C LEU A 19 -17.51 56.85 -5.41
N SER A 20 -18.70 56.64 -6.00
CA SER A 20 -19.81 55.93 -5.34
C SER A 20 -19.69 54.40 -5.37
N MET A 21 -18.70 53.86 -6.08
CA MET A 21 -18.32 52.45 -6.11
C MET A 21 -17.07 52.15 -5.25
N ILE A 22 -16.62 53.11 -4.44
CA ILE A 22 -15.74 52.82 -3.32
C ILE A 22 -16.60 52.05 -2.32
N VAL A 23 -16.63 50.72 -2.44
CA VAL A 23 -17.00 49.86 -1.33
C VAL A 23 -16.07 50.29 -0.20
N PRO A 24 -16.59 50.83 0.92
CA PRO A 24 -15.73 51.12 2.05
C PRO A 24 -15.04 49.79 2.40
N ILE A 25 -13.71 49.76 2.33
CA ILE A 25 -12.93 48.72 2.98
C ILE A 25 -13.36 48.81 4.44
N LYS A 26 -14.22 47.90 4.88
CA LYS A 26 -14.65 47.81 6.26
C LYS A 26 -13.36 47.63 7.05
N ALA A 27 -13.07 48.54 7.98
CA ALA A 27 -11.89 48.42 8.83
C ALA A 27 -11.96 47.05 9.54
N GLU A 28 -10.83 46.34 9.60
CA GLU A 28 -10.75 45.06 10.31
C GLU A 28 -11.27 45.22 11.73
N ALA A 29 -12.14 44.29 12.17
CA ALA A 29 -12.68 44.32 13.52
C ALA A 29 -11.61 43.87 14.52
N LEU A 30 -10.97 44.84 15.17
CA LEU A 30 -9.97 44.57 16.20
C LEU A 30 -10.65 44.32 17.55
N VAL A 31 -10.47 43.14 18.12
CA VAL A 31 -11.07 42.74 19.40
C VAL A 31 -9.99 42.29 20.38
N SER A 32 -10.16 42.55 21.68
CA SER A 32 -9.13 42.29 22.71
C SER A 32 -9.62 41.42 23.88
N ASN A 33 -10.91 41.07 23.91
CA ASN A 33 -11.54 40.24 24.93
C ASN A 33 -12.81 39.58 24.38
N PHE A 34 -13.42 38.69 25.16
CA PHE A 34 -14.59 37.89 24.77
C PHE A 34 -15.82 38.75 24.41
N ASP A 35 -16.14 39.78 25.22
CA ASP A 35 -17.32 40.63 24.96
C ASP A 35 -17.21 41.33 23.60
N GLN A 36 -16.03 41.84 23.27
CA GLN A 36 -15.76 42.47 21.97
C GLN A 36 -15.81 41.46 20.81
N LEU A 37 -15.31 40.24 21.01
CA LEU A 37 -15.39 39.17 20.01
C LEU A 37 -16.86 38.80 19.73
N LYS A 38 -17.66 38.66 20.78
CA LYS A 38 -19.09 38.39 20.67
C LYS A 38 -19.82 39.51 19.91
N GLU A 39 -19.61 40.77 20.32
CA GLU A 39 -20.21 41.93 19.67
C GLU A 39 -19.87 41.99 18.17
N ALA A 40 -18.60 41.75 17.80
CA ALA A 40 -18.19 41.72 16.40
C ALA A 40 -18.89 40.61 15.59
N ILE A 41 -19.06 39.42 16.17
CA ILE A 41 -19.80 38.33 15.51
C ILE A 41 -21.29 38.67 15.37
N ASP A 42 -21.90 39.22 16.42
CA ASP A 42 -23.31 39.63 16.42
C ASP A 42 -23.58 40.77 15.42
N ASP A 43 -22.61 41.66 15.20
CA ASP A 43 -22.64 42.75 14.20
C ASP A 43 -22.37 42.26 12.76
N GLY A 44 -22.08 40.97 12.58
CA GLY A 44 -21.84 40.36 11.27
C GLY A 44 -20.49 40.75 10.67
N GLU A 45 -19.46 40.93 11.50
CA GLU A 45 -18.09 41.09 11.03
C GLU A 45 -17.55 39.76 10.46
N THR A 46 -17.03 39.81 9.24
CA THR A 46 -16.53 38.62 8.53
C THR A 46 -15.04 38.36 8.77
N HIS A 47 -14.29 39.39 9.16
CA HIS A 47 -12.87 39.29 9.48
C HIS A 47 -12.58 40.00 10.80
N ILE A 48 -12.17 39.22 11.80
CA ILE A 48 -11.96 39.67 13.17
C ILE A 48 -10.52 39.35 13.57
N VAL A 49 -9.78 40.39 13.96
CA VAL A 49 -8.39 40.29 14.37
C VAL A 49 -8.33 40.31 15.90
N LEU A 50 -7.78 39.22 16.45
CA LEU A 50 -7.57 39.02 17.87
C LEU A 50 -6.29 39.75 18.31
N THR A 51 -6.46 40.75 19.16
CA THR A 51 -5.39 41.63 19.68
C THR A 51 -5.08 41.36 21.15
N GLY A 52 -5.97 40.65 21.85
CA GLY A 52 -5.77 40.21 23.23
C GLY A 52 -5.10 38.84 23.28
N ASN A 53 -4.48 38.52 24.42
CA ASN A 53 -3.85 37.20 24.63
C ASN A 53 -4.80 36.17 25.25
N LEU A 54 -5.92 36.60 25.85
CA LEU A 54 -6.83 35.73 26.58
C LEU A 54 -8.28 36.18 26.39
N TYR A 55 -9.11 35.25 25.95
CA TYR A 55 -10.55 35.41 25.78
C TYR A 55 -11.24 34.35 26.65
N THR A 56 -11.88 34.80 27.72
CA THR A 56 -12.62 33.93 28.64
C THR A 56 -14.08 33.83 28.20
N PHE A 57 -14.46 32.67 27.66
CA PHE A 57 -15.81 32.39 27.20
C PHE A 57 -16.73 32.13 28.39
N THR A 58 -17.80 32.91 28.46
CA THR A 58 -18.89 32.75 29.44
C THR A 58 -20.15 32.13 28.81
N GLU A 59 -20.21 32.10 27.48
CA GLU A 59 -21.29 31.48 26.70
C GLU A 59 -20.78 30.99 25.34
N MET A 60 -21.58 30.17 24.65
CA MET A 60 -21.32 29.67 23.31
C MET A 60 -21.52 30.78 22.26
N LEU A 61 -20.64 30.83 21.25
CA LEU A 61 -20.78 31.73 20.10
C LEU A 61 -21.35 30.99 18.88
N GLN A 62 -22.48 31.49 18.35
CA GLN A 62 -23.13 30.91 17.18
C GLN A 62 -22.65 31.60 15.89
N ILE A 63 -22.14 30.82 14.94
CA ILE A 63 -21.65 31.30 13.64
C ILE A 63 -22.73 31.05 12.57
N ASN A 64 -23.40 32.13 12.14
CA ASN A 64 -24.50 32.07 11.18
C ASN A 64 -24.08 32.32 9.72
N GLY A 65 -22.95 33.00 9.52
CA GLY A 65 -22.36 33.33 8.23
C GLY A 65 -20.86 33.07 8.23
N GLU A 66 -20.13 33.76 7.36
CA GLU A 66 -18.66 33.63 7.30
C GLU A 66 -17.98 34.48 8.37
N VAL A 67 -17.13 33.86 9.18
CA VAL A 67 -16.27 34.51 10.17
C VAL A 67 -14.85 33.96 10.05
N THR A 68 -13.89 34.86 9.89
CA THR A 68 -12.45 34.55 9.92
C THR A 68 -11.83 35.17 11.15
N LEU A 69 -11.22 34.35 12.00
CA LEU A 69 -10.47 34.77 13.18
C LEU A 69 -8.98 34.69 12.90
N THR A 70 -8.27 35.80 13.10
CA THR A 70 -6.82 35.91 12.94
C THR A 70 -6.17 36.50 14.17
N THR A 71 -4.85 36.38 14.29
CA THR A 71 -4.10 36.97 15.39
C THR A 71 -3.27 38.15 14.89
N GLN A 72 -3.20 39.24 15.66
CA GLN A 72 -2.48 40.45 15.25
C GLN A 72 -0.94 40.30 15.26
N ASN A 73 -0.39 39.32 16.00
CA ASN A 73 1.05 39.22 16.26
C ASN A 73 1.59 37.81 16.00
N ASP A 74 2.64 37.73 15.20
CA ASP A 74 3.47 36.52 14.97
C ASP A 74 4.22 36.00 16.23
N SER A 75 3.97 36.55 17.43
CA SER A 75 4.81 36.29 18.62
C SER A 75 4.09 36.12 19.97
N SER A 76 2.78 36.36 20.07
CA SER A 76 2.03 36.17 21.32
C SER A 76 0.85 35.24 21.09
N GLU A 77 0.90 34.06 21.71
CA GLU A 77 -0.16 33.06 21.65
C GLU A 77 -1.46 33.61 22.27
N VAL A 78 -2.54 33.52 21.50
CA VAL A 78 -3.90 33.88 21.89
C VAL A 78 -4.61 32.65 22.42
N PHE A 79 -5.24 32.78 23.59
CA PHE A 79 -5.96 31.69 24.23
C PHE A 79 -7.46 31.96 24.29
N PHE A 80 -8.25 31.01 23.80
CA PHE A 80 -9.65 30.90 24.13
C PHE A 80 -9.80 29.87 25.24
N VAL A 81 -10.36 30.30 26.37
CA VAL A 81 -10.56 29.43 27.53
C VAL A 81 -11.98 29.58 28.04
N ARG A 82 -12.45 28.55 28.74
CA ARG A 82 -13.71 28.66 29.48
C ARG A 82 -13.51 29.46 30.77
N ASP A 83 -14.56 30.22 31.12
CA ASP A 83 -14.81 30.68 32.47
C ASP A 83 -15.01 29.49 33.43
N GLU A 84 -14.83 29.68 34.74
CA GLU A 84 -14.94 28.60 35.74
C GLU A 84 -16.35 27.98 35.77
N ASP A 85 -17.39 28.78 35.51
CA ASP A 85 -18.79 28.33 35.54
C ASP A 85 -19.33 27.91 34.17
N PHE A 86 -18.54 28.03 33.10
CA PHE A 86 -18.95 27.69 31.74
C PHE A 86 -18.35 26.35 31.29
N THR A 87 -19.20 25.34 31.01
CA THR A 87 -18.77 24.01 30.54
C THR A 87 -19.22 23.68 29.11
N GLY A 88 -19.86 24.63 28.43
CA GLY A 88 -20.42 24.43 27.09
C GLY A 88 -19.38 24.44 25.97
N MET A 89 -19.85 24.32 24.73
CA MET A 89 -19.02 24.47 23.52
C MET A 89 -18.59 25.92 23.30
N PHE A 90 -17.42 26.13 22.69
CA PHE A 90 -16.97 27.48 22.31
C PHE A 90 -17.77 27.99 21.11
N PHE A 91 -17.95 27.15 20.09
CA PHE A 91 -18.57 27.53 18.83
C PHE A 91 -19.63 26.54 18.37
N LYS A 92 -20.75 27.08 17.90
CA LYS A 92 -21.76 26.34 17.13
C LYS A 92 -21.92 26.95 15.74
N ILE A 93 -21.57 26.21 14.71
CA ILE A 93 -21.61 26.68 13.32
C ILE A 93 -22.89 26.14 12.68
N THR A 94 -23.74 27.01 12.16
CA THR A 94 -24.99 26.61 11.50
C THR A 94 -24.73 26.07 10.09
N GLU A 95 -25.75 25.51 9.43
CA GLU A 95 -25.65 24.99 8.06
C GLU A 95 -25.16 26.01 7.03
N THR A 96 -25.39 27.31 7.29
CA THR A 96 -24.93 28.43 6.44
C THR A 96 -23.65 29.08 6.96
N GLY A 97 -23.20 28.69 8.14
CA GLY A 97 -22.03 29.26 8.81
C GLY A 97 -20.72 28.71 8.26
N THR A 98 -19.68 29.54 8.31
CA THR A 98 -18.31 29.12 8.03
C THR A 98 -17.38 29.81 9.01
N LEU A 99 -16.57 29.05 9.74
CA LEU A 99 -15.58 29.56 10.67
C LEU A 99 -14.18 29.19 10.18
N TYR A 100 -13.34 30.20 9.97
CA TYR A 100 -11.91 30.04 9.74
C TYR A 100 -11.15 30.38 11.02
N LEU A 101 -10.33 29.44 11.49
CA LEU A 101 -9.36 29.63 12.57
C LEU A 101 -7.98 29.82 11.91
N GLY A 102 -7.60 31.08 11.68
CA GLY A 102 -6.43 31.51 10.91
C GLY A 102 -6.75 31.79 9.43
N LEU A 103 -6.02 32.73 8.80
CA LEU A 103 -6.16 33.00 7.36
C LEU A 103 -5.52 31.93 6.47
N ASN A 104 -4.37 31.43 6.89
CA ASN A 104 -3.55 30.47 6.16
C ASN A 104 -2.72 29.65 7.15
N ASP A 105 -2.00 28.65 6.64
CA ASP A 105 -1.18 27.72 7.42
C ASP A 105 0.06 28.33 8.10
N GLU A 106 0.34 29.61 7.84
CA GLU A 106 1.40 30.40 8.48
C GLU A 106 0.89 31.25 9.67
N ASP A 107 -0.44 31.40 9.80
CA ASP A 107 -1.12 32.25 10.78
C ASP A 107 -1.25 31.51 12.14
N ILE A 108 -0.11 31.25 12.78
CA ILE A 108 0.01 30.37 13.96
C ILE A 108 0.12 31.23 15.23
N ALA A 109 -1.00 31.46 15.92
CA ALA A 109 -1.01 31.88 17.33
C ALA A 109 -2.38 31.73 18.04
N LEU A 110 -3.25 30.78 17.68
CA LEU A 110 -4.53 30.56 18.38
C LEU A 110 -4.59 29.18 19.05
N THR A 111 -4.81 29.16 20.35
CA THR A 111 -5.07 27.95 21.14
C THR A 111 -6.45 28.04 21.81
N ILE A 112 -7.31 27.07 21.51
CA ILE A 112 -8.59 26.85 22.18
C ILE A 112 -8.39 25.76 23.21
N ASP A 113 -8.34 26.15 24.49
CA ASP A 113 -8.11 25.25 25.61
C ASP A 113 -9.41 25.01 26.38
N GLY A 114 -9.88 23.77 26.34
CA GLY A 114 -11.07 23.33 27.05
C GLY A 114 -10.87 23.25 28.57
N LYS A 115 -9.64 23.40 29.08
CA LYS A 115 -9.23 23.31 30.49
C LYS A 115 -9.65 22.00 31.19
N ASN A 116 -10.01 20.96 30.45
CA ASN A 116 -10.69 19.77 30.96
C ASN A 116 -12.00 20.07 31.71
N LEU A 117 -12.64 21.19 31.40
CA LEU A 117 -13.91 21.63 31.97
C LEU A 117 -14.98 21.59 30.89
N SER A 118 -15.47 20.41 30.51
CA SER A 118 -16.48 20.30 29.46
C SER A 118 -17.64 19.38 29.79
N SER A 119 -18.83 19.79 29.36
CA SER A 119 -20.03 18.97 29.28
C SER A 119 -20.48 18.71 27.84
N ASP A 120 -19.74 19.24 26.85
CA ASP A 120 -20.07 19.17 25.42
C ASP A 120 -18.80 19.10 24.54
N SER A 121 -18.99 19.02 23.23
CA SER A 121 -17.97 19.24 22.22
C SER A 121 -17.30 20.60 22.39
N MET A 122 -16.06 20.74 21.92
CA MET A 122 -15.40 22.04 21.86
C MET A 122 -16.01 22.90 20.75
N ILE A 123 -16.29 22.28 19.60
CA ILE A 123 -16.92 22.90 18.43
C ILE A 123 -17.91 21.92 17.82
N HIS A 124 -19.12 22.40 17.51
CA HIS A 124 -20.11 21.66 16.72
C HIS A 124 -20.39 22.43 15.42
N THR A 125 -20.21 21.78 14.28
CA THR A 125 -20.53 22.34 12.97
C THR A 125 -21.63 21.57 12.22
N LYS A 126 -22.58 22.31 11.67
CA LYS A 126 -23.48 21.87 10.58
C LYS A 126 -23.14 22.53 9.24
N GLY A 127 -22.25 23.52 9.27
CA GLY A 127 -21.66 24.19 8.11
C GLY A 127 -20.16 23.91 8.06
N LYS A 128 -19.32 24.91 7.86
CA LYS A 128 -17.88 24.67 7.62
C LYS A 128 -16.98 25.16 8.75
N LEU A 129 -16.06 24.31 9.19
CA LEU A 129 -14.96 24.64 10.08
C LEU A 129 -13.64 24.45 9.32
N ILE A 130 -12.84 25.50 9.21
CA ILE A 130 -11.51 25.46 8.59
C ILE A 130 -10.47 25.83 9.64
N ILE A 131 -9.54 24.92 9.88
CA ILE A 131 -8.46 25.05 10.86
C ILE A 131 -7.14 25.20 10.09
N ASN A 132 -6.59 26.41 10.12
CA ASN A 132 -5.38 26.79 9.39
C ASN A 132 -4.14 26.85 10.30
N GLY A 133 -4.14 26.24 11.48
CA GLY A 133 -2.98 26.33 12.39
C GLY A 133 -3.34 26.40 13.86
N ALA A 134 -4.64 26.55 14.18
CA ALA A 134 -5.07 26.61 15.57
C ALA A 134 -4.84 25.29 16.32
N ASN A 135 -4.59 25.40 17.63
CA ASN A 135 -4.47 24.27 18.53
C ASN A 135 -5.76 24.12 19.34
N LEU A 136 -6.38 22.96 19.30
CA LEU A 136 -7.57 22.61 20.06
C LEU A 136 -7.16 21.54 21.07
N ILE A 137 -7.27 21.87 22.36
CA ILE A 137 -6.66 21.06 23.42
C ILE A 137 -7.58 20.84 24.62
N ASN A 138 -7.41 19.71 25.31
CA ASN A 138 -7.96 19.46 26.66
C ASN A 138 -9.49 19.58 26.75
N ASN A 139 -10.23 19.01 25.79
CA ASN A 139 -11.70 18.87 25.92
C ASN A 139 -12.03 17.50 26.55
N ASN A 140 -12.37 17.49 27.83
CA ASN A 140 -12.75 16.28 28.55
C ASN A 140 -14.24 16.32 28.92
N VAL A 141 -15.02 15.36 28.41
CA VAL A 141 -16.48 15.26 28.58
C VAL A 141 -16.91 13.99 29.33
N GLY A 142 -16.00 13.02 29.48
CA GLY A 142 -16.26 11.72 30.13
C GLY A 142 -17.03 10.69 29.27
N ALA A 143 -17.09 9.45 29.76
CA ALA A 143 -17.37 8.24 28.97
C ALA A 143 -18.78 8.10 28.41
N SER A 144 -19.77 8.82 28.96
CA SER A 144 -21.18 8.55 28.72
C SER A 144 -21.82 9.39 27.62
N THR A 145 -21.04 10.18 26.88
CA THR A 145 -21.58 11.13 25.90
C THR A 145 -21.22 10.75 24.47
N SER A 146 -22.19 10.81 23.55
CA SER A 146 -21.96 10.64 22.11
C SER A 146 -21.34 11.87 21.46
N ILE A 147 -20.21 12.33 22.00
CA ILE A 147 -19.62 13.62 21.72
C ILE A 147 -18.13 13.41 21.42
N GLY A 148 -17.63 14.07 20.36
CA GLY A 148 -16.21 14.20 20.07
C GLY A 148 -15.66 15.56 20.51
N GLY A 149 -14.34 15.75 20.46
CA GLY A 149 -13.73 17.07 20.61
C GLY A 149 -14.31 18.10 19.63
N ILE A 150 -14.43 17.70 18.36
CA ILE A 150 -15.18 18.41 17.31
C ILE A 150 -16.27 17.48 16.76
N VAL A 151 -17.46 18.02 16.53
CA VAL A 151 -18.59 17.28 15.95
C VAL A 151 -19.03 17.94 14.63
N ALA A 152 -19.16 17.16 13.57
CA ALA A 152 -19.69 17.59 12.27
C ALA A 152 -20.89 16.73 11.86
N GLU A 153 -22.07 17.33 11.79
CA GLU A 153 -23.34 16.63 11.53
C GLU A 153 -24.08 17.19 10.31
N GLY A 154 -24.41 16.30 9.37
CA GLY A 154 -25.24 16.61 8.21
C GLY A 154 -24.44 16.95 6.95
N THR A 155 -25.11 16.87 5.81
CA THR A 155 -24.48 16.89 4.47
C THR A 155 -23.76 18.19 4.11
N SER A 156 -24.10 19.28 4.80
CA SER A 156 -23.44 20.59 4.63
C SER A 156 -22.23 20.77 5.56
N ALA A 157 -22.07 19.87 6.54
CA ALA A 157 -21.02 19.95 7.53
C ALA A 157 -19.68 19.54 6.92
N GLU A 158 -18.66 20.37 7.13
CA GLU A 158 -17.31 20.11 6.66
C GLU A 158 -16.28 20.56 7.70
N ILE A 159 -15.31 19.69 8.00
CA ILE A 159 -14.11 20.03 8.77
C ILE A 159 -12.92 19.97 7.83
N VAL A 160 -12.13 21.03 7.76
CA VAL A 160 -10.87 21.08 7.03
C VAL A 160 -9.73 21.38 8.00
N LEU A 161 -8.80 20.44 8.18
CA LEU A 161 -7.56 20.65 8.92
C LEU A 161 -6.41 20.83 7.93
N ASN A 162 -6.01 22.08 7.71
CA ASN A 162 -4.83 22.39 6.88
C ASN A 162 -3.55 22.27 7.69
N ASN A 163 -3.55 22.79 8.91
CA ASN A 163 -2.45 22.70 9.86
C ASN A 163 -2.98 22.92 11.29
N GLY A 164 -2.13 22.73 12.30
CA GLY A 164 -2.49 22.88 13.72
C GLY A 164 -2.55 21.56 14.46
N THR A 165 -3.10 21.58 15.68
CA THR A 165 -3.11 20.41 16.55
C THR A 165 -4.47 20.18 17.19
N ILE A 166 -4.92 18.94 17.23
CA ILE A 166 -6.10 18.50 17.99
C ILE A 166 -5.61 17.43 18.98
N LYS A 167 -5.54 17.76 20.27
CA LYS A 167 -4.92 16.84 21.25
C LYS A 167 -5.51 16.84 22.64
N ASN A 168 -5.24 15.75 23.36
CA ASN A 168 -5.66 15.57 24.76
C ASN A 168 -7.18 15.71 24.95
N HIS A 169 -7.97 15.35 23.95
CA HIS A 169 -9.41 15.20 24.13
C HIS A 169 -9.71 13.85 24.78
N ALA A 170 -10.64 13.84 25.73
CA ALA A 170 -11.18 12.63 26.34
C ALA A 170 -12.70 12.70 26.25
N ALA A 171 -13.26 11.99 25.28
CA ALA A 171 -14.68 12.06 24.95
C ALA A 171 -15.17 10.70 24.47
N GLY A 172 -16.48 10.47 24.42
CA GLY A 172 -16.98 9.18 23.93
C GLY A 172 -16.55 8.89 22.49
N TYR A 173 -16.54 9.90 21.62
CA TYR A 173 -16.28 9.75 20.18
C TYR A 173 -14.93 10.36 19.76
N GLY A 174 -13.96 10.35 20.69
CA GLY A 174 -12.57 10.73 20.39
C GLY A 174 -12.40 12.21 20.03
N ALA A 175 -11.43 12.48 19.16
CA ALA A 175 -11.07 13.85 18.77
C ALA A 175 -12.09 14.47 17.80
N ILE A 176 -12.46 13.74 16.74
CA ILE A 176 -13.36 14.20 15.69
C ILE A 176 -14.45 13.15 15.44
N TYR A 177 -15.70 13.60 15.42
CA TYR A 177 -16.85 12.81 15.01
C TYR A 177 -17.52 13.44 13.78
N GLY A 178 -17.61 12.66 12.70
CA GLY A 178 -18.39 13.00 11.51
C GLY A 178 -19.59 12.08 11.35
N ASP A 179 -20.78 12.65 11.23
CA ASP A 179 -22.04 11.96 10.92
C ASP A 179 -22.63 12.57 9.65
N ASN A 180 -22.64 11.78 8.56
CA ASN A 180 -23.11 12.22 7.25
C ASN A 180 -22.49 13.55 6.78
N SER A 181 -21.19 13.73 7.05
CA SER A 181 -20.43 14.98 6.86
C SER A 181 -19.10 14.78 6.11
N SER A 182 -18.38 15.86 5.81
CA SER A 182 -17.07 15.82 5.14
C SER A 182 -15.94 16.16 6.11
N ILE A 183 -14.87 15.37 6.11
CA ILE A 183 -13.65 15.63 6.87
C ILE A 183 -12.47 15.61 5.89
N VAL A 184 -11.68 16.68 5.88
CA VAL A 184 -10.50 16.83 5.03
C VAL A 184 -9.30 17.16 5.91
N ILE A 185 -8.28 16.31 5.87
CA ILE A 185 -7.05 16.48 6.63
C ILE A 185 -5.90 16.61 5.62
N ASN A 186 -5.44 17.84 5.42
CA ASN A 186 -4.31 18.16 4.54
C ASN A 186 -2.98 18.15 5.29
N GLY A 187 -3.01 18.43 6.60
CA GLY A 187 -1.83 18.53 7.46
C GLY A 187 -2.20 18.59 8.94
N GLY A 188 -1.28 19.07 9.77
CA GLY A 188 -1.45 19.16 11.22
C GLY A 188 -1.31 17.81 11.94
N SER A 189 -1.71 17.79 13.21
CA SER A 189 -1.61 16.59 14.05
C SER A 189 -2.85 16.36 14.91
N ILE A 190 -3.29 15.10 15.01
CA ILE A 190 -4.39 14.64 15.87
C ILE A 190 -3.81 13.58 16.80
N ASN A 191 -3.51 13.96 18.04
CA ASN A 191 -2.74 13.09 18.92
C ASN A 191 -3.15 13.08 20.39
N ASN A 192 -2.81 12.00 21.08
CA ASN A 192 -3.08 11.84 22.52
C ASN A 192 -4.56 11.98 22.88
N ASN A 193 -5.46 11.66 21.94
CA ASN A 193 -6.89 11.68 22.20
C ASN A 193 -7.38 10.31 22.66
N ILE A 194 -8.37 10.31 23.53
CA ILE A 194 -8.95 9.13 24.15
C ILE A 194 -10.42 9.08 23.79
N SER A 195 -10.83 7.97 23.17
CA SER A 195 -12.20 7.52 23.24
C SER A 195 -12.39 6.62 24.45
N GLU A 196 -13.34 7.00 25.31
CA GLU A 196 -13.70 6.21 26.49
C GLU A 196 -14.73 5.11 26.16
N LEU A 197 -15.18 5.02 24.91
CA LEU A 197 -16.09 3.97 24.42
C LEU A 197 -15.31 2.88 23.69
N TRP A 198 -15.57 1.63 24.06
CA TRP A 198 -14.90 0.44 23.53
C TRP A 198 -15.12 0.19 22.02
N TYR A 199 -16.07 0.88 21.41
CA TYR A 199 -16.49 0.70 20.02
C TYR A 199 -16.25 1.94 19.15
N ARG A 200 -15.48 2.91 19.64
CA ARG A 200 -15.18 4.17 18.97
C ARG A 200 -13.68 4.38 18.80
N ALA A 201 -13.33 5.22 17.84
CA ALA A 201 -11.95 5.60 17.58
C ALA A 201 -11.50 6.72 18.53
N GLY A 202 -10.24 6.64 18.98
CA GLY A 202 -9.60 7.71 19.74
C GLY A 202 -9.42 8.99 18.93
N ALA A 203 -9.07 8.86 17.65
CA ALA A 203 -8.84 10.02 16.78
C ALA A 203 -10.11 10.43 16.00
N ILE A 204 -10.52 9.66 14.99
CA ILE A 204 -11.56 10.07 14.05
C ILE A 204 -12.61 8.96 13.87
N ASN A 205 -13.88 9.32 14.01
CA ASN A 205 -15.03 8.46 13.71
C ASN A 205 -15.74 9.01 12.45
N VAL A 206 -15.84 8.16 11.41
CA VAL A 206 -16.42 8.49 10.09
C VAL A 206 -17.69 7.65 9.90
N ASP A 207 -18.83 8.18 10.35
CA ASP A 207 -20.08 7.43 10.49
C ASP A 207 -21.17 7.87 9.51
N ASN A 208 -22.13 6.97 9.26
CA ASN A 208 -23.42 7.25 8.63
C ASN A 208 -23.33 8.08 7.34
N GLY A 209 -22.44 7.70 6.43
CA GLY A 209 -22.27 8.38 5.14
C GLY A 209 -21.24 9.50 5.17
N ALA A 210 -20.58 9.73 6.30
CA ALA A 210 -19.47 10.66 6.37
C ALA A 210 -18.31 10.21 5.47
N THR A 211 -17.53 11.19 5.04
CA THR A 211 -16.36 10.99 4.17
C THR A 211 -15.11 11.57 4.79
N LEU A 212 -13.99 10.87 4.64
CA LEU A 212 -12.67 11.34 5.06
C LEU A 212 -11.69 11.37 3.88
N LEU A 213 -11.11 12.53 3.61
CA LEU A 213 -9.91 12.66 2.76
C LEU A 213 -8.70 12.95 3.64
N PHE A 214 -7.79 11.98 3.76
CA PHE A 214 -6.53 12.13 4.50
C PHE A 214 -5.35 12.27 3.52
N ALA A 215 -5.00 13.52 3.22
CA ALA A 215 -3.95 13.85 2.26
C ALA A 215 -2.58 14.03 2.90
N GLY A 216 -2.53 14.40 4.19
CA GLY A 216 -1.29 14.63 4.93
C GLY A 216 -1.57 14.92 6.40
N GLY A 217 -0.51 15.00 7.20
CA GLY A 217 -0.62 15.17 8.66
C GLY A 217 -0.35 13.88 9.43
N ASP A 218 -0.49 13.95 10.75
CA ASP A 218 -0.13 12.89 11.69
C ASP A 218 -1.28 12.55 12.64
N ILE A 219 -1.70 11.29 12.66
CA ILE A 219 -2.67 10.74 13.62
C ILE A 219 -1.91 9.78 14.53
N SER A 220 -1.60 10.23 15.76
CA SER A 220 -0.70 9.47 16.63
C SER A 220 -1.05 9.42 18.10
N TYR A 221 -0.65 8.34 18.78
CA TYR A 221 -0.83 8.19 20.23
C TYR A 221 -2.28 8.29 20.70
N ASN A 222 -3.25 8.07 19.82
CA ASN A 222 -4.66 8.04 20.19
C ASN A 222 -5.03 6.66 20.74
N THR A 223 -5.97 6.63 21.67
CA THR A 223 -6.44 5.41 22.32
C THR A 223 -7.97 5.32 22.25
N GLY A 224 -8.49 4.16 21.92
CA GLY A 224 -9.93 3.91 21.91
C GLY A 224 -10.24 2.43 21.73
N GLY A 225 -11.50 2.11 21.47
CA GLY A 225 -11.88 0.80 20.92
C GLY A 225 -11.08 0.47 19.67
N VAL A 226 -11.01 1.47 18.80
CA VAL A 226 -10.07 1.62 17.71
C VAL A 226 -9.07 2.72 18.09
N GLY A 227 -7.78 2.53 17.83
CA GLY A 227 -6.79 3.56 18.19
C GLY A 227 -6.93 4.81 17.31
N GLY A 228 -6.68 4.65 16.01
CA GLY A 228 -6.67 5.75 15.03
C GLY A 228 -8.05 6.12 14.50
N ILE A 229 -8.52 5.40 13.47
CA ILE A 229 -9.70 5.79 12.67
C ILE A 229 -10.72 4.66 12.61
N LEU A 230 -11.99 4.98 12.87
CA LEU A 230 -13.13 4.11 12.59
C LEU A 230 -13.87 4.63 11.34
N ILE A 231 -14.11 3.76 10.36
CA ILE A 231 -14.87 4.05 9.16
C ILE A 231 -16.09 3.13 9.12
N GLY A 232 -17.27 3.73 9.03
CA GLY A 232 -18.52 3.08 9.36
C GLY A 232 -18.81 3.19 10.86
N HIS A 233 -19.77 2.40 11.33
CA HIS A 233 -20.06 2.29 12.74
C HIS A 233 -19.67 0.89 13.21
N VAL A 234 -19.58 0.66 14.52
CA VAL A 234 -19.49 -0.70 15.09
C VAL A 234 -20.90 -1.10 15.50
N LEU A 235 -21.44 -2.19 14.95
CA LEU A 235 -22.77 -2.65 15.31
C LEU A 235 -22.77 -3.37 16.66
N TYR A 236 -23.77 -3.02 17.47
CA TYR A 236 -24.08 -3.63 18.76
C TYR A 236 -25.17 -4.69 18.58
N TYR A 237 -24.91 -5.94 18.99
CA TYR A 237 -25.78 -7.08 19.39
C TYR A 237 -27.09 -7.44 18.63
N ASP A 238 -27.72 -6.56 17.85
CA ASP A 238 -29.00 -6.86 17.18
C ASP A 238 -28.79 -7.69 15.91
N VAL A 239 -27.77 -7.38 15.09
CA VAL A 239 -27.48 -8.20 13.90
C VAL A 239 -26.81 -9.51 14.28
N GLU A 240 -25.93 -9.53 15.29
CA GLU A 240 -25.29 -10.77 15.77
C GLU A 240 -26.32 -11.83 16.16
N GLY A 241 -27.36 -11.46 16.92
CA GLY A 241 -28.40 -12.41 17.33
C GLY A 241 -29.53 -12.63 16.31
N GLN A 242 -29.56 -11.93 15.17
CA GLN A 242 -30.73 -11.91 14.28
C GLN A 242 -30.39 -12.10 12.78
N ARG A 243 -29.13 -12.34 12.37
CA ARG A 243 -28.77 -12.59 10.95
C ARG A 243 -29.62 -13.65 10.28
N SER A 244 -29.95 -14.69 11.03
CA SER A 244 -30.75 -15.83 10.57
C SER A 244 -32.24 -15.51 10.44
N ILE A 245 -32.68 -14.29 10.77
CA ILE A 245 -34.09 -13.85 10.69
C ILE A 245 -34.31 -12.50 9.97
N LEU A 246 -33.27 -11.73 9.64
CA LEU A 246 -33.38 -10.46 8.91
C LEU A 246 -33.38 -10.65 7.39
N ASP A 247 -34.31 -10.01 6.69
CA ASP A 247 -34.35 -9.99 5.22
C ASP A 247 -33.49 -8.86 4.62
N GLU A 248 -33.45 -8.75 3.28
CA GLU A 248 -32.63 -7.74 2.60
C GLU A 248 -33.02 -6.30 2.97
N ASP A 249 -34.31 -5.99 3.11
CA ASP A 249 -34.79 -4.63 3.34
C ASP A 249 -34.42 -4.19 4.77
N ASP A 250 -34.56 -5.08 5.75
CA ASP A 250 -34.12 -4.85 7.13
C ASP A 250 -32.60 -4.63 7.20
N LEU A 251 -31.82 -5.45 6.49
CA LEU A 251 -30.36 -5.31 6.45
C LEU A 251 -29.93 -3.97 5.84
N ARG A 252 -30.59 -3.50 4.76
CA ARG A 252 -30.30 -2.20 4.15
C ARG A 252 -30.64 -1.02 5.05
N LEU A 253 -31.71 -1.14 5.85
CA LEU A 253 -32.05 -0.13 6.84
C LEU A 253 -30.97 -0.04 7.92
N ILE A 254 -30.47 -1.18 8.39
CA ILE A 254 -29.40 -1.25 9.40
C ILE A 254 -28.06 -0.76 8.85
N ALA A 255 -27.75 -1.07 7.59
CA ALA A 255 -26.52 -0.63 6.93
C ALA A 255 -26.37 0.89 6.88
N GLY A 256 -27.49 1.61 6.77
CA GLY A 256 -27.49 3.06 6.66
C GLY A 256 -26.69 3.53 5.44
N ASN A 257 -26.20 4.78 5.51
CA ASN A 257 -25.39 5.34 4.44
C ASN A 257 -23.94 4.82 4.48
N LYS A 258 -23.39 4.51 3.30
CA LYS A 258 -22.02 4.01 3.19
C LYS A 258 -21.01 5.09 3.57
N SER A 259 -20.20 4.82 4.57
CA SER A 259 -19.12 5.74 5.00
C SER A 259 -17.85 5.45 4.20
N SER A 260 -17.04 6.46 3.90
CA SER A 260 -15.84 6.25 3.09
C SER A 260 -14.63 7.05 3.56
N ALA A 261 -13.45 6.48 3.37
CA ALA A 261 -12.20 7.21 3.55
C ALA A 261 -11.23 6.97 2.39
N ARG A 262 -10.43 7.99 2.09
CA ARG A 262 -9.32 7.91 1.16
C ARG A 262 -8.07 8.52 1.77
N MET A 263 -6.99 7.74 1.83
CA MET A 263 -5.68 8.18 2.31
C MET A 263 -4.71 8.26 1.14
N THR A 264 -4.19 9.44 0.85
CA THR A 264 -3.19 9.66 -0.21
C THR A 264 -1.79 9.96 0.35
N GLY A 265 -1.70 10.30 1.64
CA GLY A 265 -0.47 10.61 2.35
C GLY A 265 -0.69 10.68 3.87
N GLY A 266 0.30 11.21 4.60
CA GLY A 266 0.26 11.31 6.06
C GLY A 266 0.61 10.00 6.78
N SER A 267 0.54 10.04 8.11
CA SER A 267 0.89 8.93 9.00
C SER A 267 -0.21 8.64 10.03
N ILE A 268 -0.58 7.37 10.18
CA ILE A 268 -1.42 6.84 11.27
C ILE A 268 -0.52 5.95 12.11
N ASN A 269 -0.02 6.44 13.24
CA ASN A 269 1.03 5.72 13.96
C ASN A 269 0.96 5.76 15.48
N ASN A 270 1.53 4.74 16.12
CA ASN A 270 1.58 4.65 17.58
C ASN A 270 0.20 4.75 18.28
N ASN A 271 -0.89 4.45 17.57
CA ASN A 271 -2.22 4.44 18.16
C ASN A 271 -2.49 3.09 18.83
N THR A 272 -3.34 3.10 19.86
CA THR A 272 -3.66 1.91 20.65
C THR A 272 -5.15 1.58 20.57
N GLY A 273 -5.47 0.46 19.94
CA GLY A 273 -6.80 -0.15 19.91
C GLY A 273 -6.96 -1.12 21.08
N THR A 274 -8.03 -0.95 21.86
CA THR A 274 -8.31 -1.81 23.01
C THR A 274 -9.11 -3.06 22.65
N TYR A 275 -9.91 -3.01 21.59
CA TYR A 275 -10.77 -4.12 21.13
C TYR A 275 -10.56 -4.48 19.67
N PHE A 276 -10.42 -3.48 18.80
CA PHE A 276 -10.40 -3.69 17.35
C PHE A 276 -9.00 -3.41 16.79
N ALA A 277 -8.89 -2.57 15.76
CA ALA A 277 -7.61 -2.21 15.16
C ALA A 277 -6.86 -1.16 15.99
N GLY A 278 -5.52 -1.26 16.00
CA GLY A 278 -4.67 -0.17 16.48
C GLY A 278 -4.75 1.05 15.56
N GLY A 279 -4.61 0.85 14.24
CA GLY A 279 -4.62 1.91 13.24
C GLY A 279 -6.03 2.25 12.73
N VAL A 280 -6.56 1.43 11.83
CA VAL A 280 -7.82 1.69 11.11
C VAL A 280 -8.78 0.53 11.22
N PHE A 281 -10.04 0.80 11.54
CA PHE A 281 -11.11 -0.19 11.49
C PHE A 281 -12.14 0.20 10.43
N ILE A 282 -12.34 -0.67 9.43
CA ILE A 282 -13.36 -0.57 8.39
C ILE A 282 -14.48 -1.54 8.78
N SER A 283 -15.67 -1.01 9.02
CA SER A 283 -16.75 -1.77 9.66
C SER A 283 -18.06 -1.65 8.90
N GLY A 284 -18.61 -2.79 8.48
CA GLY A 284 -19.94 -2.88 7.87
C GLY A 284 -20.07 -2.19 6.52
N ASN A 285 -21.02 -1.27 6.39
CA ASN A 285 -21.24 -0.50 5.16
C ASN A 285 -20.22 0.64 5.03
N ALA A 286 -18.97 0.26 4.79
CA ALA A 286 -17.83 1.17 4.76
C ALA A 286 -16.82 0.80 3.68
N GLU A 287 -16.04 1.79 3.23
CA GLU A 287 -14.90 1.56 2.33
C GLU A 287 -13.69 2.44 2.69
N PHE A 288 -12.50 1.88 2.53
CA PHE A 288 -11.24 2.59 2.68
C PHE A 288 -10.34 2.36 1.47
N THR A 289 -9.86 3.45 0.86
CA THR A 289 -8.82 3.40 -0.17
C THR A 289 -7.53 4.03 0.35
N MET A 290 -6.43 3.28 0.33
CA MET A 290 -5.08 3.76 0.65
C MET A 290 -4.24 3.81 -0.64
N ASP A 291 -3.97 5.01 -1.14
CA ASP A 291 -3.08 5.22 -2.30
C ASP A 291 -1.62 5.46 -1.90
N GLY A 292 -1.39 5.82 -0.64
CA GLY A 292 -0.09 6.19 -0.11
C GLY A 292 -0.13 6.44 1.39
N GLY A 293 0.96 7.01 1.91
CA GLY A 293 1.13 7.26 3.34
C GLY A 293 1.56 6.01 4.14
N ASP A 294 1.54 6.17 5.47
CA ASP A 294 2.11 5.19 6.42
C ASP A 294 1.09 4.84 7.53
N ILE A 295 0.82 3.56 7.73
CA ILE A 295 0.11 3.03 8.91
C ILE A 295 1.11 2.20 9.70
N SER A 296 1.66 2.77 10.78
CA SER A 296 2.78 2.14 11.48
C SER A 296 2.78 2.16 12.99
N TYR A 297 3.41 1.14 13.58
CA TYR A 297 3.61 1.04 15.03
C TYR A 297 2.32 1.13 15.85
N ASN A 298 1.18 0.86 15.24
CA ASN A 298 -0.08 0.80 15.95
C ASN A 298 -0.19 -0.54 16.67
N ILE A 299 -0.85 -0.52 17.82
CA ILE A 299 -0.97 -1.67 18.71
C ILE A 299 -2.45 -1.96 18.89
N SER A 300 -2.84 -3.23 18.74
CA SER A 300 -4.09 -3.72 19.27
C SER A 300 -3.85 -4.69 20.42
N ASN A 301 -4.62 -4.51 21.50
CA ASN A 301 -4.64 -5.43 22.62
C ASN A 301 -5.39 -6.74 22.32
N GLN A 302 -6.15 -6.82 21.22
CA GLN A 302 -7.01 -7.97 20.92
C GLN A 302 -6.84 -8.45 19.49
N ASP A 303 -7.32 -7.69 18.52
CA ASP A 303 -7.37 -8.10 17.12
C ASP A 303 -6.20 -7.49 16.33
N ALA A 304 -6.47 -6.71 15.28
CA ALA A 304 -5.49 -6.32 14.26
C ALA A 304 -4.57 -5.19 14.72
N GLY A 305 -3.27 -5.31 14.47
CA GLY A 305 -2.32 -4.25 14.80
C GLY A 305 -2.57 -2.99 13.96
N GLY A 306 -2.48 -3.12 12.65
CA GLY A 306 -2.63 -2.03 11.69
C GLY A 306 -4.09 -1.79 11.31
N ILE A 307 -4.65 -2.68 10.50
CA ILE A 307 -5.98 -2.51 9.87
C ILE A 307 -6.86 -3.73 10.16
N LEU A 308 -8.13 -3.48 10.52
CA LEU A 308 -9.18 -4.49 10.53
C LEU A 308 -10.22 -4.13 9.47
N ALA A 309 -10.57 -5.07 8.60
CA ALA A 309 -11.73 -4.98 7.72
C ALA A 309 -12.76 -6.02 8.15
N PHE A 310 -13.97 -5.60 8.51
CA PHE A 310 -15.00 -6.50 9.03
C PHE A 310 -16.41 -6.17 8.53
N ASP A 311 -16.97 -7.08 7.73
CA ASP A 311 -18.32 -6.97 7.15
C ASP A 311 -19.44 -7.43 8.09
N TRP A 312 -19.08 -7.93 9.27
CA TRP A 312 -19.97 -8.55 10.23
C TRP A 312 -20.63 -9.84 9.78
N ILE A 313 -20.31 -10.53 8.69
CA ILE A 313 -21.06 -11.77 8.38
C ILE A 313 -20.84 -12.85 9.43
N ILE A 314 -19.62 -12.94 9.97
CA ILE A 314 -19.19 -13.96 10.93
C ILE A 314 -18.38 -13.30 12.06
N TRP A 315 -18.90 -13.30 13.28
CA TRP A 315 -18.19 -12.77 14.45
C TRP A 315 -17.15 -13.75 15.01
N GLN A 316 -17.50 -15.02 15.08
CA GLN A 316 -16.66 -16.09 15.65
C GLN A 316 -16.23 -17.09 14.57
N TYR A 317 -15.09 -17.75 14.79
CA TYR A 317 -14.54 -18.73 13.85
C TYR A 317 -15.58 -19.78 13.41
N ALA A 318 -15.70 -20.00 12.09
CA ALA A 318 -16.78 -20.78 11.49
C ALA A 318 -16.60 -22.31 11.58
N GLY A 319 -15.52 -22.81 12.18
CA GLY A 319 -15.19 -24.25 12.19
C GLY A 319 -15.97 -25.10 13.20
N ASN A 320 -17.16 -24.69 13.64
CA ASN A 320 -18.04 -25.51 14.48
C ASN A 320 -19.50 -25.48 13.99
N GLU A 321 -20.28 -26.49 14.40
CA GLU A 321 -21.68 -26.68 13.99
C GLU A 321 -22.60 -25.52 14.46
N GLU A 322 -22.22 -24.80 15.52
CA GLU A 322 -22.97 -23.64 16.02
C GLU A 322 -22.88 -22.45 15.06
N ALA A 323 -21.70 -22.19 14.49
CA ALA A 323 -21.51 -21.16 13.47
C ALA A 323 -22.30 -21.44 12.17
N ALA A 324 -22.58 -22.71 11.87
CA ALA A 324 -23.43 -23.08 10.73
C ALA A 324 -24.92 -22.76 10.94
N ASN A 325 -25.37 -22.68 12.20
CA ASN A 325 -26.75 -22.30 12.55
C ASN A 325 -26.97 -20.79 12.62
N ASP A 326 -25.90 -19.98 12.59
CA ASP A 326 -25.91 -18.52 12.65
C ASP A 326 -25.72 -17.85 11.26
N ARG A 327 -26.05 -18.58 10.18
CA ARG A 327 -25.92 -18.06 8.82
C ARG A 327 -26.95 -16.96 8.53
N PRO A 328 -26.57 -15.93 7.76
CA PRO A 328 -27.54 -14.95 7.29
C PRO A 328 -28.60 -15.61 6.38
N LEU A 329 -29.83 -15.07 6.41
CA LEU A 329 -30.89 -15.49 5.47
C LEU A 329 -30.54 -15.19 4.01
N VAL A 330 -29.74 -14.15 3.77
CA VAL A 330 -29.26 -13.74 2.45
C VAL A 330 -27.97 -14.46 2.07
N THR A 331 -27.66 -14.53 0.78
CA THR A 331 -26.39 -15.13 0.33
C THR A 331 -25.19 -14.29 0.75
N VAL A 332 -24.00 -14.90 0.78
CA VAL A 332 -22.74 -14.21 1.12
C VAL A 332 -22.47 -13.06 0.15
N GLU A 333 -22.74 -13.24 -1.14
CA GLU A 333 -22.59 -12.20 -2.16
C GLU A 333 -23.50 -11.02 -1.85
N LYS A 334 -24.74 -11.30 -1.44
CA LYS A 334 -25.70 -10.26 -1.12
C LYS A 334 -25.36 -9.52 0.16
N TRP A 335 -24.89 -10.23 1.18
CA TRP A 335 -24.35 -9.62 2.39
C TRP A 335 -23.21 -8.66 2.06
N SER A 336 -22.26 -9.10 1.25
CA SER A 336 -21.09 -8.32 0.85
C SER A 336 -21.45 -7.06 0.03
N GLU A 337 -22.61 -7.05 -0.65
CA GLU A 337 -23.15 -5.86 -1.32
C GLU A 337 -23.62 -4.81 -0.32
N ILE A 338 -24.24 -5.24 0.80
CA ILE A 338 -24.85 -4.36 1.80
C ILE A 338 -23.81 -3.89 2.84
N PHE A 339 -22.91 -4.79 3.24
CA PHE A 339 -21.87 -4.55 4.22
C PHE A 339 -20.49 -4.89 3.63
N PRO A 340 -19.98 -4.11 2.67
CA PRO A 340 -18.73 -4.45 1.99
C PRO A 340 -17.51 -4.50 2.92
N ALA A 341 -17.41 -3.60 3.92
CA ALA A 341 -16.19 -3.34 4.69
C ALA A 341 -14.93 -3.34 3.80
N ALA A 342 -15.01 -2.61 2.68
CA ALA A 342 -14.08 -2.74 1.58
C ALA A 342 -12.74 -2.08 1.90
N PHE A 343 -11.65 -2.74 1.53
CA PHE A 343 -10.31 -2.16 1.60
C PHE A 343 -9.61 -2.27 0.25
N THR A 344 -9.14 -1.14 -0.27
CA THR A 344 -8.29 -1.08 -1.47
C THR A 344 -6.96 -0.45 -1.13
N MET A 345 -5.85 -1.15 -1.40
CA MET A 345 -4.50 -0.63 -1.24
C MET A 345 -3.82 -0.50 -2.61
N ASN A 346 -3.53 0.73 -3.03
CA ASN A 346 -2.82 1.05 -4.28
C ASN A 346 -1.36 1.45 -4.05
N GLY A 347 -0.93 1.55 -2.79
CA GLY A 347 0.41 1.92 -2.40
C GLY A 347 0.53 2.22 -0.91
N GLY A 348 1.71 2.69 -0.49
CA GLY A 348 2.01 3.05 0.89
C GLY A 348 2.59 1.92 1.73
N LEU A 349 2.76 2.19 3.03
CA LEU A 349 3.48 1.34 3.97
C LEU A 349 2.58 0.96 5.15
N ILE A 350 2.54 -0.35 5.47
CA ILE A 350 1.92 -0.88 6.69
C ILE A 350 3.04 -1.55 7.49
N LYS A 351 3.51 -0.86 8.54
CA LYS A 351 4.79 -1.23 9.17
C LYS A 351 4.79 -1.29 10.69
N GLY A 352 5.43 -2.31 11.28
CA GLY A 352 5.73 -2.28 12.71
C GLY A 352 4.50 -2.42 13.61
N ASN A 353 3.33 -2.72 13.04
CA ASN A 353 2.08 -2.81 13.78
C ASN A 353 2.01 -4.14 14.56
N ARG A 354 1.30 -4.16 15.68
CA ARG A 354 1.32 -5.28 16.64
C ARG A 354 -0.08 -5.70 17.09
N ALA A 355 -0.45 -6.92 16.77
CA ALA A 355 -1.63 -7.62 17.31
C ALA A 355 -1.22 -8.44 18.54
N LEU A 356 -1.59 -8.00 19.75
CA LEU A 356 -1.11 -8.60 21.01
C LEU A 356 -2.00 -9.73 21.55
N GLY A 357 -3.26 -9.83 21.13
CA GLY A 357 -4.16 -10.94 21.54
C GLY A 357 -4.19 -11.20 23.05
N ASN A 358 -4.28 -10.15 23.88
CA ASN A 358 -4.33 -10.28 25.34
C ASN A 358 -5.65 -10.91 25.81
N SER A 359 -6.76 -10.56 25.15
CA SER A 359 -8.09 -11.12 25.39
C SER A 359 -8.87 -11.44 24.10
N GLY A 360 -8.20 -11.35 22.95
CA GLY A 360 -8.75 -11.66 21.63
C GLY A 360 -7.84 -12.60 20.86
N ASP A 361 -8.00 -12.63 19.54
CA ASP A 361 -7.30 -13.60 18.70
C ASP A 361 -5.82 -13.28 18.51
N GLY A 362 -5.44 -12.01 18.39
CA GLY A 362 -4.05 -11.62 18.15
C GLY A 362 -3.57 -11.95 16.74
N ASP A 363 -4.48 -11.88 15.76
CA ASP A 363 -4.23 -12.16 14.35
C ASP A 363 -4.07 -10.87 13.53
N GLY A 364 -3.34 -10.94 12.42
CA GLY A 364 -3.24 -9.84 11.45
C GLY A 364 -2.44 -8.66 11.99
N GLY A 365 -1.13 -8.83 12.09
CA GLY A 365 -0.26 -7.76 12.60
C GLY A 365 -0.37 -6.49 11.78
N GLY A 366 -0.33 -6.60 10.44
CA GLY A 366 -0.59 -5.51 9.50
C GLY A 366 -2.07 -5.37 9.16
N LEU A 367 -2.70 -6.43 8.66
CA LEU A 367 -4.09 -6.46 8.19
C LEU A 367 -4.79 -7.76 8.64
N LEU A 368 -5.94 -7.61 9.30
CA LEU A 368 -6.88 -8.70 9.55
C LEU A 368 -8.10 -8.55 8.65
N ILE A 369 -8.42 -9.61 7.91
CA ILE A 369 -9.50 -9.65 6.92
C ILE A 369 -10.65 -10.51 7.45
N LYS A 370 -11.80 -9.86 7.59
CA LYS A 370 -13.13 -10.46 7.79
C LYS A 370 -14.11 -9.85 6.77
N SER A 371 -13.76 -9.88 5.48
CA SER A 371 -14.58 -9.39 4.36
C SER A 371 -14.09 -10.00 3.04
N ASN A 372 -14.98 -10.09 2.04
CA ASN A 372 -14.66 -10.46 0.65
C ASN A 372 -14.22 -9.27 -0.23
N ASN A 373 -14.38 -8.03 0.23
CA ASN A 373 -14.14 -6.84 -0.59
C ASN A 373 -12.74 -6.26 -0.36
N ILE A 374 -11.72 -7.11 -0.47
CA ILE A 374 -10.32 -6.71 -0.30
C ILE A 374 -9.60 -6.70 -1.65
N THR A 375 -8.89 -5.61 -1.94
CA THR A 375 -8.06 -5.46 -3.15
C THR A 375 -6.71 -4.89 -2.77
N LEU A 376 -5.63 -5.66 -2.97
CA LEU A 376 -4.25 -5.23 -2.68
C LEU A 376 -3.46 -5.16 -3.99
N ASN A 377 -3.38 -3.96 -4.57
CA ASN A 377 -2.73 -3.73 -5.87
C ASN A 377 -1.23 -3.47 -5.73
N ALA A 378 -0.83 -2.71 -4.70
CA ALA A 378 0.57 -2.41 -4.42
C ALA A 378 0.78 -1.94 -2.98
N GLY A 379 2.03 -1.92 -2.53
CA GLY A 379 2.42 -1.44 -1.21
C GLY A 379 3.39 -2.38 -0.49
N THR A 380 3.71 -2.06 0.76
CA THR A 380 4.62 -2.87 1.56
C THR A 380 4.06 -3.15 2.95
N PHE A 381 4.06 -4.42 3.34
CA PHE A 381 3.85 -4.88 4.71
C PHE A 381 5.20 -5.27 5.30
N SER A 382 5.65 -4.55 6.34
CA SER A 382 6.96 -4.85 6.95
C SER A 382 7.01 -4.75 8.45
N ASP A 383 7.86 -5.56 9.09
CA ASP A 383 8.13 -5.50 10.53
C ASP A 383 6.86 -5.65 11.42
N ASN A 384 5.75 -6.14 10.87
CA ASN A 384 4.50 -6.32 11.63
C ASN A 384 4.55 -7.60 12.45
N TYR A 385 3.82 -7.61 13.57
CA TYR A 385 3.79 -8.71 14.51
C TYR A 385 2.34 -9.13 14.82
N ALA A 386 2.06 -10.42 14.65
CA ALA A 386 0.87 -11.06 15.18
C ALA A 386 1.24 -12.05 16.29
N LYS A 387 0.50 -12.06 17.40
CA LYS A 387 0.69 -13.05 18.45
C LYS A 387 0.38 -14.46 17.96
N LYS A 388 -0.65 -14.61 17.13
CA LYS A 388 -1.04 -15.91 16.58
C LYS A 388 -0.75 -15.98 15.09
N HIS A 389 -1.67 -15.53 14.24
CA HIS A 389 -1.57 -15.79 12.81
C HIS A 389 -1.41 -14.54 11.94
N GLY A 390 -0.68 -14.68 10.84
CA GLY A 390 -0.58 -13.65 9.81
C GLY A 390 0.15 -12.41 10.30
N GLY A 391 1.48 -12.48 10.40
CA GLY A 391 2.30 -11.34 10.83
C GLY A 391 2.04 -10.10 9.99
N ALA A 392 1.97 -10.24 8.66
CA ALA A 392 1.48 -9.18 7.78
C ALA A 392 -0.03 -9.24 7.61
N ILE A 393 -0.55 -10.34 7.05
CA ILE A 393 -1.95 -10.46 6.64
C ILE A 393 -2.54 -11.73 7.24
N HIS A 394 -3.74 -11.64 7.82
CA HIS A 394 -4.52 -12.81 8.20
C HIS A 394 -5.91 -12.78 7.55
N LEU A 395 -6.26 -13.86 6.83
CA LEU A 395 -7.62 -14.10 6.32
C LEU A 395 -8.37 -14.99 7.31
N LYS A 396 -9.36 -14.42 8.01
CA LYS A 396 -9.81 -14.99 9.29
C LYS A 396 -10.54 -16.31 9.19
N THR A 397 -11.36 -16.53 8.16
CA THR A 397 -12.27 -17.68 8.08
C THR A 397 -12.92 -17.75 6.70
N VAL A 398 -13.47 -18.91 6.35
CA VAL A 398 -14.52 -19.03 5.33
C VAL A 398 -15.75 -18.21 5.73
N PRO A 399 -16.52 -17.64 4.78
CA PRO A 399 -16.41 -17.80 3.32
C PRO A 399 -15.42 -16.82 2.67
N TYR A 400 -14.59 -16.12 3.46
CA TYR A 400 -13.76 -15.06 2.91
C TYR A 400 -12.70 -15.60 1.96
N GLN A 401 -12.50 -14.86 0.88
CA GLN A 401 -11.53 -15.17 -0.16
C GLN A 401 -10.57 -14.00 -0.37
N LEU A 402 -9.30 -14.31 -0.65
CA LEU A 402 -8.29 -13.31 -0.99
C LEU A 402 -7.53 -13.75 -2.23
N LYS A 403 -7.52 -12.88 -3.25
CA LYS A 403 -6.72 -13.06 -4.46
C LYS A 403 -5.57 -12.04 -4.49
N LEU A 404 -4.35 -12.50 -4.68
CA LEU A 404 -3.15 -11.66 -4.76
C LEU A 404 -2.29 -12.02 -5.98
N THR A 405 -1.77 -11.00 -6.65
CA THR A 405 -0.88 -11.14 -7.83
C THR A 405 0.29 -10.17 -7.71
N ASN A 406 1.37 -10.40 -8.47
CA ASN A 406 2.57 -9.55 -8.50
C ASN A 406 3.13 -9.23 -7.09
N LEU A 407 3.39 -10.29 -6.32
CA LEU A 407 3.68 -10.23 -4.90
C LEU A 407 5.03 -10.89 -4.54
N ALA A 408 5.73 -10.37 -3.55
CA ALA A 408 6.91 -10.99 -2.95
C ALA A 408 6.73 -11.22 -1.45
N ILE A 409 7.01 -12.45 -0.96
CA ILE A 409 6.96 -12.87 0.45
C ILE A 409 8.33 -13.39 0.86
N TYR A 410 9.08 -12.60 1.63
CA TYR A 410 10.43 -13.00 2.01
C TYR A 410 10.87 -12.46 3.37
N GLN A 411 11.76 -13.16 4.04
CA GLN A 411 12.29 -12.78 5.37
C GLN A 411 11.21 -12.67 6.45
N ASN A 412 10.08 -13.33 6.27
CA ASN A 412 9.07 -13.43 7.32
C ASN A 412 9.39 -14.61 8.23
N ASN A 413 9.00 -14.49 9.50
CA ASN A 413 9.28 -15.47 10.53
C ASN A 413 8.00 -15.97 11.20
N SER A 414 7.92 -17.27 11.41
CA SER A 414 6.92 -17.92 12.22
C SER A 414 7.60 -18.64 13.39
N ASN A 415 7.10 -18.43 14.61
CA ASN A 415 7.61 -19.15 15.79
C ASN A 415 7.03 -20.58 15.89
N ASP A 416 6.19 -21.00 14.94
CA ASP A 416 5.68 -22.37 14.86
C ASP A 416 5.79 -22.88 13.42
N GLU A 417 4.85 -22.51 12.55
CA GLU A 417 4.68 -23.12 11.23
C GLU A 417 4.39 -22.07 10.13
N GLY A 418 4.84 -22.34 8.90
CA GLY A 418 4.56 -21.47 7.75
C GLY A 418 5.20 -20.09 7.87
N GLY A 419 6.51 -19.97 7.67
CA GLY A 419 7.21 -18.69 7.79
C GLY A 419 6.71 -17.66 6.78
N GLY A 420 6.55 -18.08 5.52
CA GLY A 420 5.90 -17.28 4.49
C GLY A 420 4.39 -17.35 4.57
N ILE A 421 3.83 -18.54 4.36
CA ILE A 421 2.38 -18.79 4.30
C ILE A 421 2.00 -19.95 5.23
N TRP A 422 0.89 -19.79 5.95
CA TRP A 422 0.25 -20.86 6.71
C TRP A 422 -1.23 -21.01 6.35
N LEU A 423 -1.68 -22.26 6.15
CA LEU A 423 -3.07 -22.61 5.84
C LEU A 423 -3.66 -23.55 6.91
N CYS A 424 -4.81 -23.15 7.43
CA CYS A 424 -5.59 -23.87 8.43
C CYS A 424 -6.29 -25.13 7.84
N PRO A 425 -6.87 -26.02 8.67
CA PRO A 425 -7.60 -27.21 8.19
C PRO A 425 -8.84 -26.90 7.35
N ILE A 426 -9.52 -25.78 7.59
CA ILE A 426 -10.69 -25.31 6.81
C ILE A 426 -10.34 -24.20 5.80
N GLY A 427 -9.08 -23.75 5.82
CA GLY A 427 -8.61 -22.70 4.92
C GLY A 427 -8.17 -23.34 3.62
N ASP A 428 -8.78 -22.93 2.52
CA ASP A 428 -8.44 -23.45 1.20
C ASP A 428 -7.38 -22.55 0.56
N ALA A 429 -6.56 -23.10 -0.33
CA ALA A 429 -5.76 -22.27 -1.21
C ALA A 429 -5.58 -22.96 -2.54
N VAL A 430 -5.79 -22.20 -3.61
CA VAL A 430 -5.24 -22.54 -4.93
C VAL A 430 -4.06 -21.61 -5.13
N MET A 431 -2.87 -22.17 -5.00
CA MET A 431 -1.66 -21.44 -5.35
C MET A 431 -1.31 -21.83 -6.77
N SER A 432 -1.49 -20.90 -7.71
CA SER A 432 -1.07 -21.04 -9.10
C SER A 432 0.12 -20.13 -9.28
N ILE A 433 1.33 -20.68 -9.17
CA ILE A 433 2.52 -19.83 -9.06
C ILE A 433 3.06 -19.38 -10.44
N GLU A 434 2.26 -19.61 -11.48
CA GLU A 434 2.38 -18.92 -12.76
C GLU A 434 1.95 -17.44 -12.51
N ASP A 435 2.67 -16.46 -13.08
CA ASP A 435 2.59 -15.00 -12.82
C ASP A 435 2.79 -14.43 -11.41
N GLY A 436 4.07 -14.28 -11.05
CA GLY A 436 4.47 -13.10 -10.27
C GLY A 436 4.43 -13.27 -8.76
N VAL A 437 4.45 -14.50 -8.23
CA VAL A 437 4.61 -14.76 -6.80
C VAL A 437 6.05 -15.21 -6.51
N ILE A 438 6.74 -14.47 -5.67
CA ILE A 438 8.12 -14.75 -5.24
C ILE A 438 8.10 -15.10 -3.76
N ILE A 439 8.50 -16.31 -3.39
CA ILE A 439 8.55 -16.75 -1.99
C ILE A 439 9.92 -17.35 -1.71
N TYR A 440 10.67 -16.79 -0.76
CA TYR A 440 12.00 -17.28 -0.38
C TYR A 440 12.46 -16.71 0.96
N ASN A 441 13.47 -17.34 1.58
CA ASN A 441 14.11 -16.87 2.80
C ASN A 441 13.13 -16.54 3.93
N ASN A 442 12.02 -17.25 4.04
CA ASN A 442 11.19 -17.19 5.24
C ASN A 442 11.68 -18.27 6.21
N THR A 443 11.28 -18.17 7.47
CA THR A 443 11.69 -19.11 8.51
C THR A 443 10.51 -19.53 9.36
N ALA A 444 10.43 -20.82 9.68
CA ALA A 444 9.50 -21.37 10.66
C ALA A 444 10.26 -22.22 11.66
N GLN A 445 9.80 -22.29 12.91
CA GLN A 445 10.48 -23.08 13.94
C GLN A 445 10.27 -24.60 13.76
N ASN A 446 9.05 -25.03 13.45
CA ASN A 446 8.63 -26.42 13.54
C ASN A 446 8.31 -27.06 12.18
N ALA A 447 7.80 -26.31 11.21
CA ALA A 447 7.57 -26.81 9.85
C ALA A 447 7.31 -25.70 8.81
N GLY A 448 7.73 -25.95 7.57
CA GLY A 448 7.41 -25.12 6.41
C GLY A 448 7.95 -23.70 6.52
N ASP A 449 9.26 -23.54 6.31
CA ASP A 449 9.88 -22.21 6.20
C ASP A 449 9.11 -21.32 5.21
N GLU A 450 8.81 -21.82 4.02
CA GLU A 450 8.12 -21.05 2.99
C GLU A 450 6.61 -21.17 3.11
N ILE A 451 6.10 -22.40 3.15
CA ILE A 451 4.66 -22.71 3.15
C ILE A 451 4.42 -23.88 4.08
N TYR A 452 3.36 -23.79 4.89
CA TYR A 452 2.81 -24.92 5.62
C TYR A 452 1.30 -25.00 5.45
N THR A 453 0.79 -26.20 5.19
CA THR A 453 -0.65 -26.50 5.20
C THR A 453 -0.95 -27.60 6.20
N LYS A 454 -2.02 -27.42 6.99
CA LYS A 454 -2.57 -28.50 7.80
C LYS A 454 -3.38 -29.50 6.98
N ALA A 455 -3.57 -30.70 7.55
CA ALA A 455 -4.53 -31.67 7.05
C ALA A 455 -5.92 -31.03 7.01
N LYS A 456 -6.67 -31.32 5.94
CA LYS A 456 -7.95 -30.65 5.70
C LYS A 456 -9.07 -31.32 6.49
N GLU A 457 -9.93 -30.49 7.07
CA GLU A 457 -11.10 -30.90 7.85
C GLU A 457 -12.38 -30.44 7.16
N ILE A 458 -13.52 -30.99 7.60
CA ILE A 458 -14.84 -30.62 7.05
C ILE A 458 -15.15 -29.17 7.43
N ASP A 459 -15.38 -28.32 6.42
CA ASP A 459 -15.97 -27.01 6.61
C ASP A 459 -17.49 -27.15 6.86
N TYR A 460 -17.96 -26.72 8.02
CA TYR A 460 -19.38 -26.73 8.37
C TYR A 460 -20.13 -25.51 7.81
N PHE A 461 -19.45 -24.50 7.27
CA PHE A 461 -20.05 -23.32 6.64
C PHE A 461 -20.33 -23.52 5.14
N ASN A 462 -19.51 -24.30 4.42
CA ASN A 462 -19.78 -24.71 3.04
C ASN A 462 -20.28 -26.16 2.97
N VAL A 463 -21.46 -26.38 2.36
CA VAL A 463 -22.04 -27.73 2.18
C VAL A 463 -21.42 -28.47 0.98
N THR A 464 -20.37 -27.92 0.37
CA THR A 464 -19.70 -28.53 -0.78
C THR A 464 -18.21 -28.61 -0.49
N PRO A 465 -17.71 -29.77 -0.04
CA PRO A 465 -16.28 -30.04 -0.01
C PRO A 465 -15.71 -29.77 -1.40
N VAL A 466 -14.70 -28.91 -1.49
CA VAL A 466 -13.93 -28.82 -2.73
C VAL A 466 -13.14 -30.12 -2.81
N ASP A 467 -13.47 -30.99 -3.77
CA ASP A 467 -12.96 -32.36 -3.83
C ASP A 467 -11.43 -32.46 -3.99
N HIS A 468 -10.73 -31.35 -4.21
CA HIS A 468 -9.28 -31.34 -4.40
C HIS A 468 -8.61 -30.04 -3.92
N TYR A 469 -7.65 -30.18 -3.01
CA TYR A 469 -6.73 -29.12 -2.63
C TYR A 469 -5.44 -29.30 -3.44
N PHE A 470 -4.98 -28.25 -4.12
CA PHE A 470 -3.75 -28.30 -4.90
C PHE A 470 -2.86 -27.11 -4.57
N VAL A 471 -1.64 -27.38 -4.13
CA VAL A 471 -0.56 -26.40 -4.08
C VAL A 471 0.31 -26.59 -5.32
N THR A 472 0.14 -25.76 -6.35
CA THR A 472 0.99 -25.81 -7.55
C THR A 472 2.26 -25.03 -7.30
N LEU A 473 3.42 -25.69 -7.31
CA LEU A 473 4.73 -25.05 -7.06
C LEU A 473 5.37 -24.52 -8.34
N PRO A 474 5.96 -23.30 -8.34
CA PRO A 474 6.67 -22.79 -9.50
C PRO A 474 8.00 -23.50 -9.61
N SER A 475 8.41 -23.76 -10.85
CA SER A 475 9.79 -24.19 -11.10
C SER A 475 10.74 -23.01 -11.32
N ARG A 476 10.21 -21.79 -11.47
CA ARG A 476 10.96 -20.57 -11.80
C ARG A 476 10.35 -19.31 -11.21
N PHE A 477 11.19 -18.33 -10.93
CA PHE A 477 10.76 -16.96 -10.64
C PHE A 477 10.33 -16.20 -11.92
N PRO A 478 9.69 -15.04 -11.77
CA PRO A 478 9.30 -14.17 -12.89
C PRO A 478 10.46 -13.80 -13.83
N ASP A 479 11.70 -13.73 -13.34
CA ASP A 479 12.89 -13.47 -14.16
C ASP A 479 13.46 -14.73 -14.85
N GLY A 480 12.76 -15.86 -14.74
CA GLY A 480 13.14 -17.15 -15.30
C GLY A 480 14.09 -17.97 -14.43
N MET A 481 14.63 -17.44 -13.33
CA MET A 481 15.59 -18.17 -12.51
C MET A 481 14.96 -19.36 -11.77
N PRO A 482 15.66 -20.52 -11.68
CA PRO A 482 15.07 -21.74 -11.16
C PRO A 482 14.81 -21.70 -9.65
N ILE A 483 13.77 -22.40 -9.21
CA ILE A 483 13.42 -22.63 -7.81
C ILE A 483 13.46 -24.13 -7.55
N LYS A 484 14.13 -24.54 -6.47
CA LYS A 484 14.14 -25.93 -6.01
C LYS A 484 13.31 -26.06 -4.75
N TRP A 485 12.41 -27.04 -4.73
CA TRP A 485 11.53 -27.31 -3.60
C TRP A 485 11.94 -28.56 -2.85
N TYR A 486 11.79 -28.50 -1.53
CA TYR A 486 12.07 -29.60 -0.62
C TYR A 486 10.96 -29.70 0.41
N LYS A 487 10.77 -30.92 0.93
CA LYS A 487 9.90 -31.19 2.07
C LYS A 487 10.50 -30.57 3.34
N ASP A 488 9.67 -30.00 4.18
CA ASP A 488 10.07 -29.36 5.43
C ASP A 488 8.99 -29.54 6.52
N ASN A 489 8.81 -30.77 6.99
CA ASN A 489 7.68 -31.14 7.83
C ASN A 489 8.02 -31.12 9.34
N HIS A 490 6.98 -31.23 10.16
CA HIS A 490 7.12 -31.47 11.59
C HIS A 490 8.02 -32.68 11.87
N SER A 491 9.00 -32.50 12.76
CA SER A 491 10.00 -33.52 13.13
C SER A 491 10.89 -34.05 11.99
N ASP A 492 10.76 -33.50 10.78
CA ASP A 492 11.46 -33.91 9.55
C ASP A 492 11.78 -32.64 8.73
N ARG A 493 12.51 -31.72 9.38
CA ARG A 493 12.92 -30.43 8.81
C ARG A 493 13.96 -30.63 7.72
N TYR A 494 13.89 -29.82 6.67
CA TYR A 494 14.83 -29.84 5.54
C TYR A 494 16.29 -29.88 6.01
N GLN A 495 17.08 -30.79 5.44
CA GLN A 495 18.52 -30.88 5.59
C GLN A 495 19.23 -30.78 4.23
N ILE A 496 20.45 -30.26 4.24
CA ILE A 496 21.30 -30.25 3.05
C ILE A 496 21.52 -31.69 2.57
N GLY A 497 21.12 -31.96 1.32
CA GLY A 497 21.24 -33.28 0.70
C GLY A 497 19.91 -34.03 0.55
N ASP A 498 18.83 -33.51 1.13
CA ASP A 498 17.48 -34.04 0.91
C ASP A 498 17.10 -34.01 -0.58
N PRO A 499 16.31 -34.98 -1.06
CA PRO A 499 15.89 -35.02 -2.44
C PRO A 499 14.94 -33.86 -2.76
N GLU A 500 15.18 -33.23 -3.92
CA GLU A 500 14.24 -32.26 -4.49
C GLU A 500 12.91 -32.96 -4.84
N ILE A 501 11.80 -32.29 -4.53
CA ILE A 501 10.46 -32.77 -4.89
C ILE A 501 10.05 -32.21 -6.25
N LEU A 502 9.53 -33.11 -7.12
CA LEU A 502 9.11 -32.78 -8.50
C LEU A 502 7.58 -32.69 -8.65
N THR A 503 6.84 -32.91 -7.56
CA THR A 503 5.38 -33.05 -7.55
C THR A 503 4.68 -31.69 -7.48
N GLN A 504 3.63 -31.53 -8.30
CA GLN A 504 2.84 -30.31 -8.49
C GLN A 504 1.53 -30.29 -7.68
N GLU A 505 1.15 -31.37 -6.99
CA GLU A 505 -0.17 -31.52 -6.37
C GLU A 505 -0.06 -32.30 -5.05
N TYR A 506 -0.75 -31.86 -3.99
CA TYR A 506 -0.80 -32.52 -2.67
C TYR A 506 -2.23 -32.68 -2.19
N GLU A 507 -2.68 -33.92 -2.01
CA GLU A 507 -4.03 -34.22 -1.52
C GLU A 507 -4.08 -34.24 0.02
N ASN A 508 -4.97 -33.42 0.61
CA ASN A 508 -5.59 -33.54 1.94
C ASN A 508 -4.70 -33.91 3.16
N THR A 509 -3.39 -33.69 3.08
CA THR A 509 -2.43 -34.04 4.14
C THR A 509 -1.63 -32.83 4.58
N GLU A 510 -1.12 -32.89 5.81
CA GLU A 510 -0.20 -31.87 6.29
C GLU A 510 1.10 -31.87 5.47
N TYR A 511 1.56 -30.68 5.06
CA TYR A 511 2.73 -30.56 4.21
C TYR A 511 3.45 -29.22 4.40
N GLY A 512 4.75 -29.30 4.64
CA GLY A 512 5.65 -28.16 4.77
C GLY A 512 6.67 -28.11 3.63
N LEU A 513 7.00 -26.90 3.20
CA LEU A 513 7.85 -26.64 2.04
C LEU A 513 9.00 -25.69 2.36
N LYS A 514 10.16 -26.00 1.77
CA LYS A 514 11.35 -25.14 1.71
C LYS A 514 11.69 -24.85 0.25
N ALA A 515 11.99 -23.59 -0.06
CA ALA A 515 12.58 -23.20 -1.34
C ALA A 515 14.08 -22.95 -1.19
N ILE A 516 14.86 -23.41 -2.16
CA ILE A 516 16.26 -23.03 -2.34
C ILE A 516 16.39 -22.33 -3.69
N VAL A 517 16.92 -21.11 -3.67
CA VAL A 517 16.96 -20.20 -4.80
C VAL A 517 18.28 -19.43 -4.85
N ASP A 518 18.58 -18.80 -5.99
CA ASP A 518 19.63 -17.78 -6.05
C ASP A 518 19.13 -16.51 -5.35
N VAL A 519 19.69 -16.20 -4.17
CA VAL A 519 19.19 -15.13 -3.31
C VAL A 519 19.36 -13.74 -3.95
N ALA A 520 20.48 -13.51 -4.65
CA ALA A 520 20.72 -12.22 -5.32
C ALA A 520 19.65 -11.97 -6.40
N SER A 521 19.37 -12.99 -7.19
CA SER A 521 18.29 -13.00 -8.17
C SER A 521 16.91 -12.76 -7.56
N ALA A 522 16.59 -13.48 -6.47
CA ALA A 522 15.30 -13.37 -5.80
C ALA A 522 15.07 -11.96 -5.26
N GLN A 523 16.11 -11.35 -4.67
CA GLN A 523 16.07 -9.97 -4.18
C GLN A 523 15.83 -8.97 -5.31
N GLU A 524 16.55 -9.08 -6.42
CA GLU A 524 16.36 -8.22 -7.58
C GLU A 524 14.92 -8.33 -8.14
N SER A 525 14.39 -9.55 -8.22
CA SER A 525 13.03 -9.79 -8.70
C SER A 525 11.97 -9.29 -7.73
N SER A 526 12.18 -9.43 -6.42
CA SER A 526 11.25 -8.97 -5.38
C SER A 526 11.06 -7.45 -5.41
N GLN A 527 12.09 -6.69 -5.81
CA GLN A 527 12.01 -5.23 -5.95
C GLN A 527 11.10 -4.78 -7.12
N LYS A 528 10.75 -5.69 -8.03
CA LYS A 528 9.86 -5.42 -9.17
C LYS A 528 8.39 -5.76 -8.84
N SER A 529 8.15 -6.46 -7.72
CA SER A 529 6.79 -6.78 -7.25
C SER A 529 6.08 -5.53 -6.78
N ALA A 530 4.79 -5.41 -7.10
CA ALA A 530 3.98 -4.28 -6.67
C ALA A 530 3.62 -4.40 -5.18
N LEU A 531 3.39 -5.62 -4.70
CA LEU A 531 3.08 -5.91 -3.31
C LEU A 531 4.25 -6.65 -2.65
N ILE A 532 4.74 -6.12 -1.52
CA ILE A 532 5.88 -6.69 -0.80
C ILE A 532 5.47 -7.02 0.63
N ILE A 533 5.75 -8.26 1.07
CA ILE A 533 5.51 -8.77 2.42
C ILE A 533 6.84 -9.26 2.98
N THR A 534 7.44 -8.49 3.89
CA THR A 534 8.78 -8.82 4.39
C THR A 534 9.04 -8.49 5.85
N ASN A 535 9.91 -9.25 6.52
CA ASN A 535 10.28 -9.03 7.93
C ASN A 535 9.10 -9.06 8.91
N ASN A 536 7.98 -9.68 8.56
CA ASN A 536 6.84 -9.82 9.46
C ASN A 536 6.99 -11.07 10.32
N THR A 537 6.37 -11.06 11.50
CA THR A 537 6.46 -12.16 12.47
C THR A 537 5.08 -12.61 12.95
N ALA A 538 4.87 -13.92 12.98
CA ALA A 538 3.73 -14.56 13.64
C ALA A 538 4.21 -15.45 14.79
N GLY A 539 3.50 -15.44 15.92
CA GLY A 539 3.80 -16.30 17.05
C GLY A 539 3.35 -17.76 16.87
N GLU A 540 2.37 -18.00 15.99
CA GLU A 540 1.86 -19.33 15.63
C GLU A 540 2.03 -19.54 14.11
N GLY A 541 1.00 -19.38 13.28
CA GLY A 541 1.06 -19.67 11.84
C GLY A 541 1.20 -18.45 10.93
N GLY A 542 2.05 -18.51 9.90
CA GLY A 542 1.99 -17.57 8.78
C GLY A 542 2.70 -16.25 9.09
N GLY A 543 4.03 -16.27 9.12
CA GLY A 543 4.83 -15.07 9.39
C GLY A 543 4.51 -13.93 8.41
N GLY A 544 4.38 -14.25 7.12
CA GLY A 544 3.82 -13.37 6.12
C GLY A 544 2.29 -13.39 6.14
N ILE A 545 1.71 -14.46 5.60
CA ILE A 545 0.27 -14.64 5.43
C ILE A 545 -0.22 -15.86 6.23
N GLY A 546 -1.24 -15.69 7.05
CA GLY A 546 -2.02 -16.80 7.59
C GLY A 546 -3.42 -16.82 6.97
N SER A 547 -3.98 -17.99 6.71
CA SER A 547 -5.35 -18.10 6.17
C SER A 547 -6.13 -19.26 6.76
N ASN A 548 -7.35 -18.95 7.23
CA ASN A 548 -8.42 -19.90 7.46
C ASN A 548 -9.55 -19.79 6.42
N GLY A 549 -9.40 -18.90 5.43
CA GLY A 549 -10.30 -18.78 4.27
C GLY A 549 -9.62 -19.24 2.98
N TYR A 550 -10.21 -18.92 1.83
CA TYR A 550 -9.67 -19.28 0.51
C TYR A 550 -8.62 -18.28 0.02
N LEU A 551 -7.43 -18.76 -0.33
CA LEU A 551 -6.33 -17.94 -0.88
C LEU A 551 -6.03 -18.32 -2.34
N GLU A 552 -6.07 -17.33 -3.24
CA GLU A 552 -5.61 -17.46 -4.63
C GLU A 552 -4.38 -16.59 -4.85
N LEU A 553 -3.23 -17.21 -5.15
CA LEU A 553 -1.98 -16.50 -5.39
C LEU A 553 -1.51 -16.73 -6.83
N GLY A 554 -1.18 -15.64 -7.54
CA GLY A 554 -0.70 -15.66 -8.94
C GLY A 554 -1.81 -15.69 -10.00
N GLU A 555 -1.42 -15.77 -11.27
CA GLU A 555 -2.30 -15.89 -12.45
C GLU A 555 -1.71 -16.88 -13.47
N SER A 556 -2.49 -17.78 -14.06
CA SER A 556 -1.94 -18.66 -15.09
C SER A 556 -1.70 -17.88 -16.40
N GLU A 557 -0.45 -17.51 -16.67
CA GLU A 557 0.01 -17.07 -18.00
C GLU A 557 0.78 -18.17 -18.72
N PRO A 558 0.79 -18.18 -20.06
CA PRO A 558 1.45 -19.20 -20.84
C PRO A 558 2.97 -19.22 -20.62
N LEU A 559 3.43 -20.34 -20.06
CA LEU A 559 4.84 -20.70 -20.00
C LEU A 559 5.33 -21.21 -21.36
N THR A 560 6.62 -21.03 -21.64
CA THR A 560 7.27 -21.56 -22.84
C THR A 560 8.42 -22.50 -22.51
N ASN A 561 8.70 -23.45 -23.40
CA ASN A 561 9.88 -24.29 -23.33
C ASN A 561 10.85 -23.88 -24.44
N ILE A 562 12.13 -23.71 -24.12
CA ILE A 562 13.18 -23.44 -25.11
C ILE A 562 14.02 -24.70 -25.28
N THR A 563 13.89 -25.33 -26.44
CA THR A 563 14.79 -26.41 -26.89
C THR A 563 15.89 -25.81 -27.75
N PHE A 564 17.14 -26.15 -27.46
CA PHE A 564 18.29 -25.71 -28.22
C PHE A 564 19.23 -26.87 -28.54
N LYS A 565 19.83 -26.82 -29.74
CA LYS A 565 20.64 -27.92 -30.26
C LYS A 565 21.90 -27.41 -30.95
N LYS A 566 23.05 -28.01 -30.61
CA LYS A 566 24.31 -27.73 -31.31
C LYS A 566 24.29 -28.39 -32.69
N LYS A 567 24.48 -27.57 -33.73
CA LYS A 567 24.66 -28.03 -35.10
C LYS A 567 26.13 -28.03 -35.46
N TRP A 568 26.64 -29.20 -35.83
CA TRP A 568 28.02 -29.39 -36.25
C TRP A 568 28.15 -29.13 -37.76
N THR A 569 29.02 -28.19 -38.15
CA THR A 569 29.36 -27.92 -39.57
C THR A 569 30.87 -28.09 -39.78
N GLY A 570 31.32 -28.22 -41.03
CA GLY A 570 32.76 -28.19 -41.35
C GLY A 570 33.60 -29.44 -41.03
N GLY A 571 32.98 -30.60 -40.72
CA GLY A 571 33.71 -31.84 -40.48
C GLY A 571 34.44 -31.92 -39.13
N LEU A 572 34.09 -31.03 -38.19
CA LEU A 572 34.61 -31.02 -36.83
C LEU A 572 34.24 -32.30 -36.07
N THR A 573 35.17 -32.79 -35.26
CA THR A 573 34.93 -33.94 -34.39
C THR A 573 33.91 -33.56 -33.32
N LYS A 574 32.79 -34.27 -33.31
CA LYS A 574 31.78 -34.12 -32.26
C LYS A 574 32.40 -34.50 -30.91
N ARG A 575 32.13 -33.70 -29.90
CA ARG A 575 32.59 -33.89 -28.52
C ARG A 575 31.52 -33.40 -27.56
N GLU A 576 31.57 -33.88 -26.33
CA GLU A 576 30.80 -33.27 -25.26
C GLU A 576 31.20 -31.79 -25.12
N ILE A 577 30.21 -30.91 -25.01
CA ILE A 577 30.40 -29.48 -24.78
C ILE A 577 29.50 -29.02 -23.65
N VAL A 578 29.96 -28.04 -22.88
CA VAL A 578 29.14 -27.35 -21.88
C VAL A 578 28.74 -25.98 -22.43
N VAL A 579 27.44 -25.74 -22.48
CA VAL A 579 26.86 -24.47 -22.92
C VAL A 579 26.23 -23.76 -21.73
N LYS A 580 26.66 -22.53 -21.48
CA LYS A 580 25.98 -21.60 -20.56
C LYS A 580 24.84 -20.92 -21.30
N LEU A 581 23.67 -20.87 -20.69
CA LEU A 581 22.61 -19.98 -21.16
C LEU A 581 22.58 -18.71 -20.32
N LEU A 582 22.50 -17.57 -20.98
CA LEU A 582 22.24 -16.29 -20.34
C LEU A 582 20.89 -15.72 -20.81
N LEU A 583 20.08 -15.28 -19.85
CA LEU A 583 18.85 -14.51 -20.08
C LEU A 583 19.12 -13.08 -19.61
N ASN A 584 19.02 -12.09 -20.52
CA ASN A 584 19.35 -10.69 -20.22
C ASN A 584 20.72 -10.53 -19.51
N ASN A 585 21.75 -11.25 -19.99
CA ASN A 585 23.10 -11.33 -19.40
C ASN A 585 23.23 -12.07 -18.05
N LYS A 586 22.17 -12.71 -17.56
CA LYS A 586 22.19 -13.50 -16.31
C LYS A 586 22.26 -14.99 -16.62
N GLU A 587 23.26 -15.67 -16.05
CA GLU A 587 23.46 -17.10 -16.26
C GLU A 587 22.29 -17.91 -15.64
N LEU A 588 21.51 -18.57 -16.50
CA LEU A 588 20.41 -19.42 -16.10
C LEU A 588 20.89 -20.81 -15.65
N GLY A 589 21.99 -21.28 -16.25
CA GLY A 589 22.58 -22.57 -15.97
C GLY A 589 23.54 -23.06 -17.06
N GLU A 590 24.25 -24.12 -16.73
CA GLU A 590 25.14 -24.86 -17.63
C GLU A 590 24.44 -26.14 -18.12
N PHE A 591 24.54 -26.41 -19.42
CA PHE A 591 23.92 -27.56 -20.09
C PHE A 591 24.99 -28.34 -20.84
N THR A 592 25.14 -29.61 -20.49
CA THR A 592 26.03 -30.54 -21.18
C THR A 592 25.35 -31.09 -22.42
N LEU A 593 25.94 -30.90 -23.60
CA LEU A 593 25.47 -31.43 -24.87
C LEU A 593 26.43 -32.52 -25.35
N ASN A 594 25.93 -33.74 -25.54
CA ASN A 594 26.72 -34.90 -25.95
C ASN A 594 25.94 -35.85 -26.88
N GLU A 595 26.57 -36.95 -27.29
CA GLU A 595 25.90 -37.92 -28.16
C GLU A 595 24.64 -38.53 -27.53
N GLY A 596 24.66 -38.76 -26.21
CA GLY A 596 23.55 -39.35 -25.47
C GLY A 596 22.27 -38.50 -25.50
N ASN A 597 22.39 -37.17 -25.55
CA ASN A 597 21.25 -36.25 -25.67
C ASN A 597 21.10 -35.64 -27.08
N ASN A 598 21.70 -36.28 -28.09
CA ASN A 598 21.71 -35.79 -29.48
C ASN A 598 22.21 -34.33 -29.61
N TYR A 599 23.11 -33.93 -28.73
CA TYR A 599 23.66 -32.57 -28.61
C TYR A 599 22.58 -31.50 -28.45
N SER A 600 21.53 -31.81 -27.69
CA SER A 600 20.39 -30.93 -27.43
C SER A 600 20.05 -30.86 -25.95
N ALA A 601 19.48 -29.73 -25.54
CA ALA A 601 18.92 -29.53 -24.21
C ALA A 601 17.62 -28.73 -24.32
N GLU A 602 16.77 -28.88 -23.32
CA GLU A 602 15.50 -28.19 -23.21
C GLU A 602 15.42 -27.48 -21.86
N ILE A 603 14.89 -26.27 -21.87
CA ILE A 603 14.56 -25.50 -20.69
C ILE A 603 13.06 -25.35 -20.65
N LYS A 604 12.44 -25.88 -19.61
CA LYS A 604 11.00 -25.87 -19.46
C LYS A 604 10.53 -24.67 -18.64
N ASN A 605 9.26 -24.34 -18.79
CA ASN A 605 8.50 -23.50 -17.89
C ASN A 605 8.99 -22.05 -17.78
N LEU A 606 9.55 -21.49 -18.85
CA LEU A 606 10.01 -20.10 -18.87
C LEU A 606 8.83 -19.13 -18.97
N PRO A 607 8.71 -18.13 -18.07
CA PRO A 607 7.70 -17.10 -18.17
C PRO A 607 7.98 -16.23 -19.41
N THR A 608 6.95 -15.92 -20.21
CA THR A 608 7.13 -15.09 -21.42
C THR A 608 6.83 -13.61 -21.18
N LYS A 609 5.94 -13.33 -20.23
CA LYS A 609 5.59 -11.99 -19.77
C LYS A 609 5.58 -11.95 -18.25
N ILE A 610 5.82 -10.76 -17.71
CA ILE A 610 5.66 -10.47 -16.28
C ILE A 610 4.97 -9.13 -16.12
N ARG A 611 4.31 -8.93 -14.98
CA ARG A 611 3.79 -7.61 -14.60
C ARG A 611 4.89 -6.81 -13.90
N VAL A 612 5.25 -5.66 -14.47
CA VAL A 612 6.10 -4.66 -13.82
C VAL A 612 5.26 -3.40 -13.65
N ASN A 613 5.07 -2.96 -12.40
CA ASN A 613 4.18 -1.84 -12.06
C ASN A 613 2.77 -1.98 -12.68
N GLY A 614 2.24 -3.21 -12.67
CA GLY A 614 0.90 -3.52 -13.19
C GLY A 614 0.81 -3.71 -14.72
N GLN A 615 1.87 -3.43 -15.48
CA GLN A 615 1.89 -3.62 -16.94
C GLN A 615 2.58 -4.92 -17.34
N LEU A 616 1.98 -5.69 -18.26
CA LEU A 616 2.60 -6.86 -18.85
C LEU A 616 3.74 -6.46 -19.78
N VAL A 617 4.96 -6.88 -19.46
CA VAL A 617 6.18 -6.67 -20.24
C VAL A 617 6.80 -8.02 -20.60
N SER A 618 7.50 -8.10 -21.73
CA SER A 618 8.22 -9.32 -22.11
C SER A 618 9.40 -9.55 -21.16
N VAL A 619 9.61 -10.78 -20.72
CA VAL A 619 10.68 -11.11 -19.76
C VAL A 619 12.07 -11.03 -20.41
N TYR A 620 12.17 -11.44 -21.68
CA TYR A 620 13.45 -11.62 -22.36
C TYR A 620 13.64 -10.60 -23.47
N GLU A 621 14.70 -9.81 -23.38
CA GLU A 621 15.19 -8.94 -24.44
C GLU A 621 16.32 -9.64 -25.23
N ALA A 622 17.10 -10.49 -24.55
CA ALA A 622 18.17 -11.28 -25.16
C ALA A 622 18.30 -12.67 -24.52
N ILE A 623 18.56 -13.68 -25.37
CA ILE A 623 18.88 -15.06 -24.97
C ILE A 623 20.21 -15.41 -25.64
N GLU A 624 21.24 -15.71 -24.84
CA GLU A 624 22.59 -15.97 -25.31
C GLU A 624 23.09 -17.35 -24.90
N PHE A 625 23.79 -18.03 -25.79
CA PHE A 625 24.41 -19.33 -25.53
C PHE A 625 25.93 -19.22 -25.64
N VAL A 626 26.65 -19.53 -24.56
CA VAL A 626 28.11 -19.43 -24.49
C VAL A 626 28.70 -20.81 -24.26
N GLU A 627 29.42 -21.34 -25.25
CA GLU A 627 30.18 -22.58 -25.09
C GLU A 627 31.42 -22.32 -24.22
N LYS A 628 31.55 -23.08 -23.12
CA LYS A 628 32.59 -22.89 -22.10
C LYS A 628 33.99 -23.29 -22.57
N ASP A 629 34.08 -24.22 -23.52
CA ASP A 629 35.32 -24.89 -23.93
C ASP A 629 35.87 -24.42 -25.30
N LEU A 630 35.53 -23.20 -25.73
CA LEU A 630 36.10 -22.64 -26.95
C LEU A 630 37.58 -22.26 -26.71
N PRO A 631 38.51 -22.71 -27.56
CA PRO A 631 39.92 -22.33 -27.42
C PRO A 631 40.06 -20.80 -27.45
N ILE A 632 40.93 -20.27 -26.58
CA ILE A 632 41.24 -18.84 -26.45
C ILE A 632 41.55 -18.25 -27.83
N GLY A 633 40.68 -17.35 -28.32
CA GLY A 633 40.85 -16.67 -29.62
C GLY A 633 39.59 -16.49 -30.47
N THR A 634 38.44 -17.07 -30.08
CA THR A 634 37.19 -16.94 -30.84
C THR A 634 36.39 -15.73 -30.36
N VAL A 635 36.26 -14.70 -31.21
CA VAL A 635 35.42 -13.50 -30.98
C VAL A 635 34.05 -13.76 -31.60
N PHE A 636 32.96 -13.55 -30.85
CA PHE A 636 31.61 -13.45 -31.41
C PHE A 636 31.19 -11.99 -31.50
N SER A 637 30.71 -11.57 -32.67
CA SER A 637 29.95 -10.33 -32.84
C SER A 637 28.45 -10.64 -32.87
N GLN A 638 27.77 -10.12 -31.85
CA GLN A 638 26.34 -9.76 -31.67
C GLN A 638 25.22 -10.41 -32.50
N GLY A 639 24.23 -10.91 -31.77
CA GLY A 639 22.87 -10.36 -31.65
C GLY A 639 22.23 -9.67 -32.86
N GLU A 640 21.38 -10.40 -33.57
CA GLU A 640 20.01 -10.03 -33.95
C GLU A 640 19.43 -11.25 -34.66
N PHE A 641 18.18 -11.63 -34.36
CA PHE A 641 17.49 -12.70 -35.08
C PHE A 641 17.40 -12.38 -36.58
N ARG A 642 18.32 -12.92 -37.40
CA ARG A 642 18.20 -13.01 -38.85
C ARG A 642 18.76 -14.33 -39.35
N PHE A 643 17.88 -15.16 -39.92
CA PHE A 643 18.31 -16.28 -40.76
C PHE A 643 18.91 -15.74 -42.06
N GLU A 644 20.18 -16.05 -42.34
CA GLU A 644 20.65 -16.37 -43.70
C GLU A 644 22.01 -17.09 -43.66
N ARG A 645 22.17 -18.08 -44.54
CA ARG A 645 23.21 -19.13 -44.50
C ARG A 645 24.61 -18.60 -44.90
N GLN A 646 25.66 -19.02 -44.17
CA GLN A 646 26.62 -20.07 -44.59
C GLN A 646 27.79 -20.22 -43.60
N TRP A 647 28.09 -21.49 -43.27
CA TRP A 647 29.21 -22.01 -42.44
C TRP A 647 29.34 -21.42 -41.03
N ILE A 648 28.46 -21.85 -40.12
CA ILE A 648 28.39 -21.38 -38.74
C ILE A 648 28.25 -22.59 -37.80
N GLU A 649 29.00 -22.62 -36.70
CA GLU A 649 28.65 -23.42 -35.51
C GLU A 649 27.50 -22.70 -34.81
N THR A 650 26.26 -23.09 -35.08
CA THR A 650 25.08 -22.45 -34.50
C THR A 650 24.37 -23.38 -33.53
N ILE A 651 23.93 -22.81 -32.40
CA ILE A 651 22.89 -23.40 -31.56
C ILE A 651 21.56 -22.86 -32.10
N GLU A 652 20.72 -23.72 -32.67
CA GLU A 652 19.40 -23.35 -33.21
C GLU A 652 18.31 -23.62 -32.16
N SER A 653 17.34 -22.70 -31.99
CA SER A 653 16.12 -22.87 -31.18
C SER A 653 14.92 -23.20 -32.07
N GLU A 654 14.05 -24.15 -31.70
CA GLU A 654 13.06 -24.74 -32.62
C GLU A 654 11.59 -24.24 -32.52
N ASN A 655 11.24 -23.20 -31.76
CA ASN A 655 9.83 -22.80 -31.62
C ASN A 655 9.33 -21.82 -32.69
N GLY A 656 8.24 -22.21 -33.36
CA GLY A 656 7.46 -21.39 -34.30
C GLY A 656 6.36 -20.56 -33.63
N ASN A 657 6.02 -19.45 -34.31
CA ASN A 657 4.95 -18.48 -34.06
C ASN A 657 5.05 -17.55 -32.83
N HIS A 658 5.88 -16.50 -32.87
CA HIS A 658 5.55 -15.18 -32.30
C HIS A 658 6.31 -14.06 -33.07
N SER A 659 5.58 -13.00 -33.46
CA SER A 659 6.13 -11.80 -34.10
C SER A 659 6.56 -10.78 -33.04
N PHE A 660 7.83 -10.37 -33.04
CA PHE A 660 8.34 -9.29 -32.21
C PHE A 660 8.31 -7.97 -33.01
N ASP A 661 7.51 -7.01 -32.56
CA ASP A 661 7.43 -5.68 -33.17
C ASP A 661 8.66 -4.82 -32.82
N ARG A 662 9.10 -4.03 -33.81
CA ARG A 662 10.38 -3.28 -33.86
C ARG A 662 10.37 -1.95 -33.09
N LEU A 663 11.55 -1.54 -32.60
CA LEU A 663 12.25 -0.21 -32.73
C LEU A 663 13.38 -0.18 -31.64
N TYR A 664 14.66 0.11 -31.86
CA TYR A 664 15.35 1.28 -32.47
C TYR A 664 16.78 0.94 -32.95
N THR A 665 17.30 1.77 -33.85
CA THR A 665 18.63 1.79 -34.48
C THR A 665 19.80 1.97 -33.50
N LEU A 666 20.83 1.12 -33.58
CA LEU A 666 22.15 1.37 -32.96
C LEU A 666 23.29 1.34 -34.00
N TYR A 667 24.22 2.28 -33.87
CA TYR A 667 25.36 2.52 -34.77
C TYR A 667 26.42 1.41 -34.62
N SER A 668 26.86 0.80 -35.74
CA SER A 668 28.02 -0.10 -35.75
C SER A 668 29.32 0.70 -35.96
N ILE A 669 30.33 0.40 -35.14
CA ILE A 669 31.72 0.84 -35.34
C ILE A 669 32.47 -0.35 -35.96
N GLU A 670 32.82 -0.27 -37.25
CA GLU A 670 33.68 -1.27 -37.90
C GLU A 670 35.17 -0.90 -37.78
N LEU A 671 35.94 -1.75 -37.10
CA LEU A 671 37.40 -1.67 -37.07
C LEU A 671 37.99 -2.50 -38.22
N TYR A 672 38.53 -1.84 -39.24
CA TYR A 672 39.25 -2.51 -40.33
C TYR A 672 40.71 -2.75 -39.94
N ASN A 673 41.14 -4.01 -39.93
CA ASN A 673 42.55 -4.37 -39.97
C ASN A 673 42.87 -4.91 -41.37
N ARG A 674 43.55 -4.12 -42.22
CA ARG A 674 44.07 -4.59 -43.51
C ARG A 674 45.52 -5.03 -43.32
N PRO A 675 45.86 -6.31 -43.49
CA PRO A 675 47.25 -6.70 -43.63
C PRO A 675 47.66 -6.47 -45.08
N THR A 676 48.41 -5.40 -45.37
CA THR A 676 49.13 -5.26 -46.64
C THR A 676 50.59 -5.59 -46.43
N GLY A 677 51.01 -6.75 -46.96
CA GLY A 677 52.37 -7.01 -47.45
C GLY A 677 53.49 -7.15 -46.41
N ASP A 678 54.20 -8.27 -46.54
CA ASP A 678 55.57 -8.59 -46.11
C ASP A 678 56.11 -7.99 -44.81
N ILE A 679 56.33 -8.88 -43.85
CA ILE A 679 57.09 -8.65 -42.61
C ILE A 679 58.55 -8.30 -42.96
N PRO A 680 59.10 -7.19 -42.45
CA PRO A 680 60.54 -7.07 -42.25
C PRO A 680 60.90 -6.96 -40.77
N GLU A 681 62.10 -7.43 -40.51
CA GLU A 681 62.84 -7.60 -39.27
C GLU A 681 62.67 -6.54 -38.17
N THR A 682 62.76 -7.06 -36.94
CA THR A 682 62.96 -6.42 -35.63
C THR A 682 63.34 -4.93 -35.62
N GLY A 683 62.52 -4.13 -34.93
CA GLY A 683 63.00 -2.94 -34.21
C GLY A 683 62.61 -1.55 -34.74
N LYS A 684 61.36 -1.31 -35.18
CA LYS A 684 60.80 0.06 -35.30
C LYS A 684 59.31 0.14 -34.95
N ASN A 685 58.92 1.30 -34.40
CA ASN A 685 57.58 1.67 -33.93
C ASN A 685 56.46 1.32 -34.93
N ILE A 686 55.41 0.65 -34.44
CA ILE A 686 54.14 0.49 -35.16
C ILE A 686 53.33 1.77 -34.97
N ASN A 687 53.10 2.53 -36.04
CA ASN A 687 52.10 3.60 -36.05
C ASN A 687 50.73 2.97 -36.34
N LEU A 688 49.84 2.98 -35.34
CA LEU A 688 48.42 2.68 -35.52
C LEU A 688 47.68 3.99 -35.80
N SER A 689 47.15 4.14 -37.01
CA SER A 689 46.28 5.26 -37.39
C SER A 689 44.83 4.78 -37.32
N PHE A 690 44.03 5.38 -36.43
CA PHE A 690 42.60 5.10 -36.31
C PHE A 690 41.80 6.10 -37.15
N TRP A 691 40.84 5.59 -37.92
CA TRP A 691 39.91 6.40 -38.70
C TRP A 691 38.52 6.27 -38.08
N LEU A 692 37.96 7.39 -37.62
CA LEU A 692 36.58 7.47 -37.17
C LEU A 692 35.78 8.23 -38.24
N THR A 693 34.80 7.60 -38.85
CA THR A 693 33.89 8.24 -39.82
C THR A 693 32.52 8.33 -39.17
N ILE A 694 32.06 9.54 -38.88
CA ILE A 694 30.71 9.79 -38.38
C ILE A 694 29.90 10.36 -39.54
N SER A 695 28.90 9.61 -40.02
CA SER A 695 27.90 10.14 -40.95
C SER A 695 26.59 10.39 -40.20
N SER A 696 26.32 11.66 -39.92
CA SER A 696 24.95 12.16 -39.79
C SER A 696 24.63 13.02 -41.03
N LEU A 697 23.35 13.21 -41.32
CA LEU A 697 22.83 13.81 -42.55
C LEU A 697 23.27 15.27 -42.83
N SER A 698 24.22 15.85 -42.07
CA SER A 698 24.59 17.26 -42.25
C SER A 698 26.06 17.66 -42.03
N PHE A 699 27.04 16.82 -41.68
CA PHE A 699 28.47 17.24 -41.68
C PHE A 699 29.43 16.04 -41.58
N LEU A 700 30.57 16.09 -42.28
CA LEU A 700 31.69 15.14 -42.15
C LEU A 700 32.86 15.84 -41.42
N ALA A 701 33.32 15.29 -40.30
CA ALA A 701 34.53 15.73 -39.60
C ALA A 701 35.48 14.56 -39.38
N ILE A 702 36.78 14.76 -39.66
CA ILE A 702 37.84 13.76 -39.47
C ILE A 702 38.70 14.20 -38.28
N ILE A 703 38.82 13.36 -37.25
CA ILE A 703 39.68 13.60 -36.08
C ILE A 703 40.70 12.45 -36.00
N CYS A 704 41.99 12.80 -36.00
CA CYS A 704 43.08 11.85 -35.83
C CYS A 704 43.65 11.94 -34.40
N PHE A 705 43.81 10.79 -33.73
CA PHE A 705 44.60 10.68 -32.50
C PHE A 705 45.87 9.87 -32.76
N THR A 706 46.99 10.32 -32.20
CA THR A 706 48.27 9.60 -32.21
C THR A 706 48.67 9.27 -30.77
N TYR A 707 48.97 8.01 -30.49
CA TYR A 707 49.45 7.55 -29.19
C TYR A 707 50.89 7.04 -29.31
N SER A 708 51.78 7.47 -28.41
CA SER A 708 53.19 7.05 -28.35
C SER A 708 53.48 6.46 -26.97
N LYS A 709 53.94 5.20 -26.94
CA LYS A 709 54.30 4.49 -25.70
C LYS A 709 55.82 4.60 -25.47
N LYS A 710 56.23 5.18 -24.34
CA LYS A 710 57.65 5.30 -23.93
C LYS A 710 58.06 4.06 -23.11
N HIS A 711 59.13 3.38 -23.52
CA HIS A 711 59.71 2.21 -22.86
C HIS A 711 60.21 2.52 -21.43
N PHE A 712 59.91 1.62 -20.48
CA PHE A 712 60.71 1.39 -19.28
C PHE A 712 61.65 0.20 -19.54
N SER A 713 62.91 0.32 -19.14
CA SER A 713 63.92 -0.74 -19.22
C SER A 713 64.20 -1.35 -17.85
N ASN A 714 64.14 -2.69 -17.80
CA ASN A 714 64.83 -3.67 -16.96
C ASN A 714 65.32 -3.28 -15.55
N ASN A 715 64.61 -3.79 -14.54
CA ASN A 715 65.12 -4.81 -13.62
C ASN A 715 63.96 -5.69 -13.12
#